data_AF-A0A3M7LXG2-F1
#
_entry.id   AF-A0A3M7LXG2-F1
#
_cell.length_a   1.000
_cell.length_b   1.000
_cell.length_c   1.000
_cell.angle_alpha   90.00
_cell.angle_beta   90.00
_cell.angle_gamma   90.00
#
_symmetry.space_group_name_H-M   'P 1'
#
loop_
_entity.id
_entity.type
_entity.pdbx_description
1 polymer ?
#
loop_
_entity_poly.entity_id
_entity_poly.type
_entity_poly.pdbx_seq_one_letter_code
_entity_poly.pdbx_strand_id
1 'polypeptide(L)'
;MDDNNAPKGQRPRLTCTECYRRKIKCDKNVPCSTCIKRLAPPSTGSLFAFTDACCSANARGYASFCTREDAAATPSAPPAYQARSDSTTSSDLVRALLDRVSQLEAKLQEQHDSSSSDTPRSCPAVDNSPTTLNQHETSTLSLPPDNTAAPPPTETGDVATVLEFLAWGRKKDADYGTSPEHHSGPRRLSARRHDEAITSNILSESSRDVQLDVLEALLPNKTHIVQLVEFHNTSILWYHSSYSSTIFNNDLQVFLAEYEGNVRNDYLNLQWLGLLFAVITGSITCAPPSVCESWGFSLAERIVLSQKWYEATVTCLNIAQYIEIHTIYSVQAIATLTIAAHSLGKSSSQSILLAAAGRIAQSLGLHRLGPEDAVATTPKEQLREREAGRRVFNQLCTQDWFQIPFSESYALNPRFCQTAKLMNCNDDDMVLRPLSTPTQASYCNYRYDIAALMPQLLDAMAGCNTLFTKYEQVLQYDEKMRQLATACMPTFLSTNAPVATDWPIYVGWARRSLTICASHKIIMIHRNFLGLSFTNSAFSFTRRTCLAASKTILKEALSEQDGQGPILWIEQAFAVAAGIILSLDTFHRSTGEKEFEEHTRLVADTISYLKQFDNSKIASRGVELLSALQEELREGGNVEVRKRPRAAEHSDATSSPKRTRLFNVDKFITNVSQNLQVTTPATTPTSEVPESVADLSWNSFANFLPPQTGFGGQNVFDELLSFQF
;
A
#
# COMPACT_ATOMS: atom_id res chain seq x y z
N MET A 1 -44.05 -19.98 -47.34
CA MET A 1 -44.22 -19.71 -45.90
C MET A 1 -42.83 -19.53 -45.34
N ASP A 2 -42.60 -18.32 -44.88
CA ASP A 2 -41.33 -17.70 -44.49
C ASP A 2 -40.72 -18.34 -43.23
N ASP A 3 -39.39 -18.39 -43.15
CA ASP A 3 -38.57 -17.50 -42.30
C ASP A 3 -37.19 -18.12 -42.08
N ASN A 4 -36.15 -17.54 -42.69
CA ASN A 4 -34.76 -17.87 -42.41
C ASN A 4 -33.95 -16.56 -42.36
N ASN A 5 -34.13 -15.81 -41.28
CA ASN A 5 -33.39 -14.57 -41.01
C ASN A 5 -32.26 -14.85 -40.00
N ALA A 6 -31.13 -15.32 -40.50
CA ALA A 6 -29.88 -15.38 -39.74
C ALA A 6 -29.19 -14.00 -39.78
N PRO A 7 -28.60 -13.50 -38.67
CA PRO A 7 -28.01 -12.16 -38.63
C PRO A 7 -26.76 -12.10 -39.51
N LYS A 8 -26.78 -11.17 -40.49
CA LYS A 8 -25.63 -10.85 -41.35
C LYS A 8 -24.45 -10.39 -40.49
N GLY A 9 -23.39 -11.20 -40.47
CA GLY A 9 -22.12 -10.85 -39.83
C GLY A 9 -21.57 -9.53 -40.35
N GLN A 10 -21.10 -8.67 -39.45
CA GLN A 10 -20.48 -7.40 -39.80
C GLN A 10 -19.22 -7.66 -40.65
N ARG A 11 -19.14 -7.00 -41.82
CA ARG A 11 -17.96 -7.06 -42.69
C ARG A 11 -16.70 -6.63 -41.90
N PRO A 12 -15.58 -7.37 -42.01
CA PRO A 12 -14.36 -7.04 -41.31
C PRO A 12 -13.87 -5.65 -41.72
N ARG A 13 -13.51 -4.83 -40.73
CA ARG A 13 -13.09 -3.45 -40.94
C ARG A 13 -11.64 -3.43 -41.45
N LEU A 14 -11.46 -2.96 -42.68
CA LEU A 14 -10.15 -2.84 -43.35
C LEU A 14 -9.38 -1.56 -42.98
N THR A 15 -9.82 -0.82 -41.96
CA THR A 15 -9.26 0.47 -41.55
C THR A 15 -8.79 0.37 -40.11
N CYS A 16 -7.59 0.87 -39.79
CA CYS A 16 -7.07 0.80 -38.43
C CYS A 16 -7.94 1.59 -37.44
N THR A 17 -7.90 1.19 -36.17
CA THR A 17 -8.77 1.68 -35.10
C THR A 17 -8.68 3.20 -34.92
N GLU A 18 -7.46 3.76 -34.98
CA GLU A 18 -7.27 5.21 -34.81
C GLU A 18 -7.76 6.03 -36.01
N CYS A 19 -7.54 5.58 -37.24
CA CYS A 19 -8.09 6.28 -38.41
C CYS A 19 -9.63 6.21 -38.44
N TYR A 20 -10.21 5.08 -38.02
CA TYR A 20 -11.66 4.92 -37.90
C TYR A 20 -12.25 5.86 -36.84
N ARG A 21 -11.67 5.88 -35.62
CA ARG A 21 -12.12 6.74 -34.51
C ARG A 21 -12.12 8.22 -34.90
N ARG A 22 -11.11 8.64 -35.67
CA ARG A 22 -10.93 10.02 -36.10
C ARG A 22 -11.61 10.37 -37.43
N LYS A 23 -12.28 9.42 -38.08
CA LYS A 23 -12.94 9.56 -39.38
C LYS A 23 -12.00 10.11 -40.48
N ILE A 24 -10.75 9.64 -40.52
CA ILE A 24 -9.74 10.04 -41.52
C ILE A 24 -9.37 8.87 -42.43
N LYS A 25 -8.87 9.18 -43.64
CA LYS A 25 -8.52 8.19 -44.66
C LYS A 25 -7.33 7.32 -44.18
N CYS A 26 -7.48 6.00 -44.25
CA CYS A 26 -6.45 5.02 -43.91
C CYS A 26 -5.92 4.35 -45.19
N ASP A 27 -4.61 4.25 -45.34
CA ASP A 27 -3.95 3.54 -46.44
C ASP A 27 -3.83 2.03 -46.21
N LYS A 28 -4.32 1.54 -45.06
CA LYS A 28 -4.47 0.11 -44.71
C LYS A 28 -3.17 -0.69 -44.60
N ASN A 29 -2.02 -0.02 -44.64
CA ASN A 29 -0.72 -0.58 -44.28
C ASN A 29 -0.60 -0.67 -42.75
N VAL A 30 0.23 -1.59 -42.24
CA VAL A 30 0.52 -1.72 -40.82
C VAL A 30 2.02 -1.56 -40.59
N PRO A 31 2.48 -0.47 -39.93
CA PRO A 31 1.71 0.69 -39.48
C PRO A 31 1.24 1.59 -40.64
N CYS A 32 0.10 2.26 -40.49
CA CYS A 32 -0.50 3.08 -41.55
C CYS A 32 0.21 4.45 -41.66
N SER A 33 0.43 4.94 -42.88
CA SER A 33 1.24 6.15 -43.10
C SER A 33 0.64 7.42 -42.46
N THR A 34 -0.68 7.44 -42.27
CA THR A 34 -1.39 8.55 -41.60
C THR A 34 -1.14 8.56 -40.08
N CYS A 35 -1.00 7.38 -39.45
CA CYS A 35 -0.62 7.29 -38.04
C CYS A 35 0.87 7.59 -37.85
N ILE A 36 1.74 7.12 -38.77
CA ILE A 36 3.19 7.37 -38.72
C ILE A 36 3.48 8.87 -38.79
N LYS A 37 2.90 9.59 -39.75
CA LYS A 37 3.11 11.05 -39.92
C LYS A 37 2.65 11.90 -38.74
N ARG A 38 1.73 11.38 -37.91
CA ARG A 38 1.18 12.12 -36.76
C ARG A 38 1.84 11.78 -35.43
N LEU A 39 2.62 10.69 -35.38
CA LEU A 39 3.36 10.26 -34.19
C LEU A 39 4.77 10.86 -34.11
N ALA A 40 5.17 11.70 -35.08
CA ALA A 40 6.44 12.41 -35.06
C ALA A 40 6.24 13.91 -34.71
N PRO A 41 6.37 14.31 -33.43
CA PRO A 41 6.96 15.59 -33.08
C PRO A 41 8.50 15.47 -33.04
N PRO A 42 9.25 16.57 -33.25
CA PRO A 42 10.70 16.54 -33.23
C PRO A 42 11.21 16.50 -31.78
N SER A 43 12.31 15.77 -31.58
CA SER A 43 13.19 15.66 -30.41
C SER A 43 12.91 14.53 -29.39
N THR A 44 14.00 13.81 -29.11
CA THR A 44 14.21 12.66 -28.21
C THR A 44 13.75 11.28 -28.72
N GLY A 45 14.75 10.50 -29.16
CA GLY A 45 14.59 9.15 -29.66
C GLY A 45 14.40 8.14 -28.52
N SER A 46 13.33 7.35 -28.61
CA SER A 46 13.22 6.06 -27.96
C SER A 46 12.35 5.17 -28.85
N LEU A 47 13.00 4.25 -29.57
CA LEU A 47 12.36 3.34 -30.52
C LEU A 47 12.22 1.95 -29.90
N PHE A 48 11.53 1.82 -28.75
CA PHE A 48 11.33 0.52 -28.08
C PHE A 48 9.97 0.33 -27.38
N ALA A 49 8.91 1.03 -27.79
CA ALA A 49 7.59 0.92 -27.14
C ALA A 49 6.39 0.84 -28.09
N PHE A 50 6.50 0.16 -29.24
CA PHE A 50 5.37 0.06 -30.19
C PHE A 50 5.07 -1.34 -30.76
N THR A 51 5.79 -2.39 -30.35
CA THR A 51 5.54 -3.74 -30.89
C THR A 51 4.48 -4.56 -30.13
N ASP A 52 4.12 -4.20 -28.90
CA ASP A 52 3.19 -5.04 -28.09
C ASP A 52 1.70 -4.67 -28.20
N ALA A 53 1.35 -3.50 -28.72
CA ALA A 53 -0.04 -3.02 -28.68
C ALA A 53 -0.92 -3.44 -29.87
N CYS A 54 -0.37 -4.07 -30.92
CA CYS A 54 -1.12 -4.38 -32.15
C CYS A 54 -1.36 -5.88 -32.43
N CYS A 55 -0.82 -6.81 -31.63
CA CYS A 55 -0.93 -8.25 -31.90
C CYS A 55 -1.93 -9.01 -31.01
N SER A 56 -2.64 -8.35 -30.08
CA SER A 56 -3.56 -9.05 -29.16
C SER A 56 -5.02 -8.62 -29.33
N ALA A 57 -5.59 -8.88 -30.52
CA ALA A 57 -7.04 -8.83 -30.73
C ALA A 57 -7.49 -9.53 -32.03
N ASN A 58 -7.35 -10.86 -32.12
CA ASN A 58 -8.35 -11.74 -32.74
C ASN A 58 -7.89 -13.21 -32.76
N ALA A 59 -8.36 -14.00 -31.80
CA ALA A 59 -8.71 -15.41 -32.00
C ALA A 59 -9.55 -15.89 -30.80
N ARG A 60 -10.88 -15.74 -30.89
CA ARG A 60 -11.81 -16.57 -30.11
C ARG A 60 -12.42 -17.59 -31.07
N GLY A 61 -12.26 -18.87 -30.76
CA GLY A 61 -12.91 -19.98 -31.44
C GLY A 61 -12.88 -21.25 -30.59
N TYR A 62 -13.94 -21.40 -29.79
CA TYR A 62 -14.52 -22.63 -29.23
C TYR A 62 -13.69 -23.62 -28.37
N ALA A 63 -14.31 -23.99 -27.25
CA ALA A 63 -13.91 -25.00 -26.28
C ALA A 63 -14.00 -26.43 -26.84
N SER A 64 -13.15 -27.35 -26.36
CA SER A 64 -13.55 -28.49 -25.50
C SER A 64 -12.44 -29.55 -25.35
N PHE A 65 -12.50 -30.22 -24.19
CA PHE A 65 -11.98 -31.53 -23.78
C PHE A 65 -10.61 -31.69 -23.12
N CYS A 66 -10.70 -32.29 -21.93
CA CYS A 66 -9.69 -32.96 -21.13
C CYS A 66 -9.06 -34.16 -21.85
N THR A 67 -7.75 -34.39 -21.66
CA THR A 67 -7.14 -35.68 -21.24
C THR A 67 -5.63 -35.53 -20.99
N ARG A 68 -5.11 -36.47 -20.21
CA ARG A 68 -3.79 -36.65 -19.59
C ARG A 68 -2.58 -36.84 -20.54
N GLU A 69 -1.40 -36.67 -19.92
CA GLU A 69 -0.11 -37.42 -20.04
C GLU A 69 1.08 -36.91 -20.89
N ASP A 70 2.17 -36.64 -20.15
CA ASP A 70 3.61 -36.93 -20.33
C ASP A 70 4.28 -36.97 -21.72
N ALA A 71 5.31 -36.14 -21.90
CA ALA A 71 6.73 -36.56 -22.06
C ALA A 71 7.63 -35.43 -22.61
N ALA A 72 8.92 -35.52 -22.25
CA ALA A 72 9.99 -34.55 -22.43
C ALA A 72 10.60 -34.44 -23.85
N ALA A 73 11.22 -33.29 -24.17
CA ALA A 73 12.61 -33.14 -24.67
C ALA A 73 12.85 -31.83 -25.46
N THR A 74 13.92 -31.11 -25.12
CA THR A 74 14.66 -30.10 -25.93
C THR A 74 15.89 -30.77 -26.60
N PRO A 75 16.77 -30.07 -27.34
CA PRO A 75 16.62 -28.97 -28.32
C PRO A 75 17.46 -29.22 -29.61
N SER A 76 17.32 -28.41 -30.68
CA SER A 76 18.42 -28.10 -31.61
C SER A 76 18.08 -27.01 -32.65
N ALA A 77 19.11 -26.24 -33.00
CA ALA A 77 19.21 -25.24 -34.08
C ALA A 77 20.63 -25.37 -34.69
N PRO A 78 21.06 -24.68 -35.77
CA PRO A 78 20.41 -24.16 -37.00
C PRO A 78 21.16 -24.67 -38.29
N PRO A 79 21.05 -24.08 -39.52
CA PRO A 79 21.87 -22.91 -39.90
C PRO A 79 21.26 -21.90 -40.92
N ALA A 80 22.06 -20.87 -41.21
CA ALA A 80 21.76 -19.56 -41.82
C ALA A 80 21.70 -19.46 -43.36
N TYR A 81 21.13 -18.36 -43.88
CA TYR A 81 21.40 -17.83 -45.22
C TYR A 81 21.40 -16.28 -45.25
N GLN A 82 22.40 -15.71 -45.92
CA GLN A 82 22.71 -14.28 -46.06
C GLN A 82 21.96 -13.64 -47.23
N ALA A 83 21.65 -12.33 -47.15
CA ALA A 83 21.31 -11.51 -48.32
C ALA A 83 21.97 -10.12 -48.24
N ARG A 84 22.47 -9.68 -49.41
CA ARG A 84 23.39 -8.56 -49.69
C ARG A 84 22.77 -7.17 -49.58
N SER A 85 23.64 -6.20 -49.31
CA SER A 85 23.43 -4.75 -49.20
C SER A 85 23.70 -3.99 -50.52
N ASP A 86 22.79 -3.10 -50.93
CA ASP A 86 23.03 -2.04 -51.93
C ASP A 86 23.19 -0.68 -51.20
N SER A 87 24.38 -0.08 -51.25
CA SER A 87 24.78 1.09 -50.44
C SER A 87 25.06 2.36 -51.23
N THR A 88 24.58 2.50 -52.46
CA THR A 88 24.96 3.62 -53.35
C THR A 88 23.95 4.77 -53.43
N THR A 89 22.70 4.62 -52.98
CA THR A 89 21.68 5.68 -53.07
C THR A 89 21.62 6.62 -51.85
N SER A 90 22.19 6.20 -50.71
CA SER A 90 22.10 6.97 -49.46
C SER A 90 23.04 8.19 -49.42
N SER A 91 24.18 8.16 -50.13
CA SER A 91 25.18 9.24 -50.06
C SER A 91 24.73 10.49 -50.83
N ASP A 92 24.04 10.32 -51.96
CA ASP A 92 23.57 11.43 -52.78
C ASP A 92 22.35 12.14 -52.17
N LEU A 93 21.50 11.40 -51.45
CA LEU A 93 20.38 11.98 -50.71
C LEU A 93 20.86 12.87 -49.55
N VAL A 94 21.89 12.43 -48.82
CA VAL A 94 22.47 13.19 -47.71
C VAL A 94 23.12 14.48 -48.23
N ARG A 95 23.83 14.43 -49.36
CA ARG A 95 24.45 15.62 -49.97
C ARG A 95 23.41 16.63 -50.45
N ALA A 96 22.30 16.15 -51.06
CA ALA A 96 21.21 17.02 -51.49
C ALA A 96 20.45 17.68 -50.32
N LEU A 97 20.35 16.98 -49.18
CA LEU A 97 19.72 17.53 -47.98
C LEU A 97 20.59 18.60 -47.31
N LEU A 98 21.91 18.40 -47.26
CA LEU A 98 22.83 19.39 -46.69
C LEU A 98 22.86 20.70 -47.51
N ASP A 99 22.88 20.62 -48.84
CA ASP A 99 22.79 21.80 -49.70
C ASP A 99 21.46 22.54 -49.51
N ARG A 100 20.36 21.81 -49.28
CA ARG A 100 19.06 22.43 -49.07
C ARG A 100 18.96 23.14 -47.71
N VAL A 101 19.62 22.61 -46.69
CA VAL A 101 19.69 23.24 -45.36
C VAL A 101 20.47 24.54 -45.44
N SER A 102 21.66 24.55 -46.06
CA SER A 102 22.44 25.79 -46.24
C SER A 102 21.69 26.88 -47.02
N GLN A 103 20.93 26.49 -48.06
CA GLN A 103 20.09 27.45 -48.82
C GLN A 103 18.92 28.02 -47.99
N LEU A 104 18.38 27.25 -47.05
CA LEU A 104 17.30 27.69 -46.18
C LEU A 104 17.82 28.59 -45.05
N GLU A 105 18.98 28.28 -44.50
CA GLU A 105 19.67 29.11 -43.51
C GLU A 105 20.05 30.48 -44.08
N ALA A 106 20.57 30.54 -45.31
CA ALA A 106 20.84 31.80 -45.99
C ALA A 106 19.57 32.67 -46.19
N LYS A 107 18.43 32.05 -46.52
CA LYS A 107 17.15 32.76 -46.68
C LYS A 107 16.54 33.24 -45.37
N LEU A 108 16.78 32.52 -44.27
CA LEU A 108 16.33 32.92 -42.93
C LEU A 108 17.13 34.11 -42.41
N GLN A 109 18.44 34.17 -42.72
CA GLN A 109 19.28 35.30 -42.33
C GLN A 109 18.89 36.58 -43.09
N GLU A 110 18.58 36.50 -44.40
CA GLU A 110 18.08 37.64 -45.19
C GLU A 110 16.71 38.16 -44.72
N GLN A 111 15.87 37.30 -44.14
CA GLN A 111 14.58 37.71 -43.56
C GLN A 111 14.72 38.37 -42.17
N HIS A 112 15.80 38.10 -41.45
CA HIS A 112 16.02 38.67 -40.12
C HIS A 112 16.58 40.09 -40.18
N ASP A 113 17.30 40.45 -41.25
CA ASP A 113 17.88 41.79 -41.46
C ASP A 113 16.90 42.80 -42.11
N SER A 114 15.71 42.37 -42.53
CA SER A 114 14.70 43.21 -43.21
C SER A 114 13.52 43.65 -42.34
N SER A 115 13.52 43.36 -41.03
CA SER A 115 12.41 43.69 -40.11
C SER A 115 12.73 44.72 -39.01
N SER A 116 13.91 45.36 -39.02
CA SER A 116 14.24 46.45 -38.09
C SER A 116 14.23 47.82 -38.78
N SER A 117 13.05 48.31 -39.15
CA SER A 117 12.83 49.74 -39.38
C SER A 117 11.36 50.08 -39.17
N ASP A 118 10.97 50.39 -37.93
CA ASP A 118 9.87 51.33 -37.72
C ASP A 118 10.06 52.10 -36.43
N THR A 119 10.09 53.42 -36.58
CA THR A 119 10.18 54.42 -35.52
C THR A 119 8.78 54.73 -35.00
N PRO A 120 8.65 55.13 -33.72
CA PRO A 120 7.68 56.20 -33.45
C PRO A 120 8.20 57.34 -32.58
N ARG A 121 7.89 58.53 -33.11
CA ARG A 121 7.80 59.90 -32.59
C ARG A 121 7.60 60.15 -31.08
N SER A 122 8.15 61.30 -30.68
CA SER A 122 8.19 62.00 -29.39
C SER A 122 6.86 62.48 -28.76
N CYS A 123 6.84 62.42 -27.41
CA CYS A 123 6.47 63.42 -26.36
C CYS A 123 5.00 63.96 -26.22
N PRO A 124 4.58 64.50 -25.03
CA PRO A 124 5.39 64.93 -23.88
C PRO A 124 4.93 64.51 -22.45
N ALA A 125 5.83 64.87 -21.52
CA ALA A 125 5.88 64.76 -20.06
C ALA A 125 4.66 65.22 -19.24
N VAL A 126 4.57 64.67 -18.03
CA VAL A 126 4.19 65.41 -16.82
C VAL A 126 5.13 65.01 -15.67
N ASP A 127 5.89 66.01 -15.22
CA ASP A 127 6.73 66.02 -14.04
C ASP A 127 5.94 65.79 -12.75
N ASN A 128 6.57 65.14 -11.76
CA ASN A 128 6.76 65.70 -10.43
C ASN A 128 7.65 64.80 -9.57
N SER A 129 8.89 65.23 -9.36
CA SER A 129 9.69 64.94 -8.16
C SER A 129 9.76 66.21 -7.30
N PRO A 130 9.97 66.09 -5.98
CA PRO A 130 11.29 66.45 -5.43
C PRO A 130 11.76 65.44 -4.35
N THR A 131 12.99 64.90 -4.40
CA THR A 131 14.27 65.47 -3.92
C THR A 131 14.76 64.81 -2.62
N THR A 132 15.66 63.83 -2.80
CA THR A 132 16.95 63.55 -2.08
C THR A 132 17.09 63.65 -0.55
N LEU A 133 17.72 62.63 0.06
CA LEU A 133 18.99 62.80 0.79
C LEU A 133 19.78 61.48 0.96
N ASN A 134 21.07 61.63 0.66
CA ASN A 134 22.26 60.76 0.61
C ASN A 134 22.55 59.69 1.69
N GLN A 135 23.15 58.60 1.18
CA GLN A 135 24.43 57.94 1.55
C GLN A 135 24.65 57.35 2.95
N HIS A 136 24.90 56.03 3.00
CA HIS A 136 26.24 55.51 3.31
C HIS A 136 26.41 54.08 2.82
N GLU A 137 27.39 53.88 1.92
CA GLU A 137 27.91 52.58 1.50
C GLU A 137 28.86 52.01 2.55
N THR A 138 28.87 50.69 2.72
CA THR A 138 30.08 49.96 3.09
C THR A 138 30.05 48.58 2.43
N SER A 139 31.05 48.33 1.60
CA SER A 139 31.19 47.22 0.67
C SER A 139 31.55 45.90 1.36
N THR A 140 30.94 44.80 0.93
CA THR A 140 31.54 43.46 1.00
C THR A 140 31.34 42.72 -0.33
N LEU A 141 32.46 42.24 -0.85
CA LEU A 141 32.69 41.65 -2.18
C LEU A 141 31.72 40.51 -2.52
N SER A 142 31.07 40.59 -3.68
CA SER A 142 30.33 39.49 -4.31
C SER A 142 30.95 39.17 -5.67
N LEU A 143 31.36 37.91 -5.84
CA LEU A 143 31.79 37.28 -7.09
C LEU A 143 30.58 37.03 -8.02
N PRO A 144 30.77 36.88 -9.35
CA PRO A 144 29.68 36.95 -10.31
C PRO A 144 28.80 35.69 -10.30
N PRO A 145 27.49 35.79 -10.63
CA PRO A 145 26.65 34.62 -10.83
C PRO A 145 27.00 33.96 -12.16
N ASP A 146 27.33 32.67 -12.08
CA ASP A 146 27.49 31.79 -13.22
C ASP A 146 26.18 31.65 -14.01
N ASN A 147 26.30 31.70 -15.33
CA ASN A 147 25.22 31.49 -16.30
C ASN A 147 24.57 30.11 -16.08
N THR A 148 23.40 30.09 -15.45
CA THR A 148 22.47 28.97 -15.53
C THR A 148 21.27 29.40 -16.36
N ALA A 149 21.05 28.67 -17.45
CA ALA A 149 19.93 28.86 -18.35
C ALA A 149 18.61 28.84 -17.55
N ALA A 150 17.80 29.88 -17.73
CA ALA A 150 16.47 29.95 -17.15
C ALA A 150 15.64 28.73 -17.59
N PRO A 151 14.93 28.05 -16.67
CA PRO A 151 13.97 27.04 -17.05
C PRO A 151 12.87 27.69 -17.91
N PRO A 152 12.24 26.93 -18.83
CA PRO A 152 11.16 27.47 -19.65
C PRO A 152 10.02 27.96 -18.73
N PRO A 153 9.27 28.99 -19.13
CA PRO A 153 8.21 29.55 -18.29
C PRO A 153 7.17 28.48 -17.98
N THR A 154 7.08 28.11 -16.70
CA THR A 154 5.95 27.37 -16.15
C THR A 154 4.66 28.14 -16.46
N GLU A 155 3.62 27.40 -16.84
CA GLU A 155 2.32 27.96 -17.25
C GLU A 155 1.86 29.05 -16.26
N THR A 156 1.64 30.25 -16.78
CA THR A 156 1.17 31.44 -16.05
C THR A 156 -0.20 31.26 -15.38
N GLY A 157 -0.87 30.11 -15.57
CA GLY A 157 -2.12 29.74 -14.91
C GLY A 157 -1.99 29.32 -13.44
N ASP A 158 -0.77 29.18 -12.91
CA ASP A 158 -0.54 28.62 -11.58
C ASP A 158 -0.51 29.67 -10.45
N VAL A 159 -0.11 30.92 -10.76
CA VAL A 159 0.16 31.97 -9.76
C VAL A 159 -1.04 32.25 -8.86
N ALA A 160 -2.25 32.30 -9.41
CA ALA A 160 -3.47 32.52 -8.62
C ALA A 160 -3.68 31.42 -7.57
N THR A 161 -3.49 30.15 -7.95
CA THR A 161 -3.59 29.03 -7.01
C THR A 161 -2.46 29.04 -5.98
N VAL A 162 -1.22 29.40 -6.37
CA VAL A 162 -0.13 29.57 -5.39
C VAL A 162 -0.48 30.63 -4.37
N LEU A 163 -1.00 31.79 -4.82
CA LEU A 163 -1.42 32.88 -3.95
C LEU A 163 -2.60 32.48 -3.06
N GLU A 164 -3.58 31.73 -3.56
CA GLU A 164 -4.68 31.17 -2.78
C GLU A 164 -4.18 30.20 -1.70
N PHE A 165 -3.24 29.31 -2.04
CA PHE A 165 -2.62 28.42 -1.06
C PHE A 165 -1.88 29.21 0.02
N LEU A 166 -1.10 30.22 -0.38
CA LEU A 166 -0.41 31.10 0.57
C LEU A 166 -1.40 31.86 1.46
N ALA A 167 -2.52 32.31 0.91
CA ALA A 167 -3.60 32.94 1.68
C ALA A 167 -4.23 31.98 2.71
N TRP A 168 -4.23 30.67 2.44
CA TRP A 168 -4.62 29.63 3.39
C TRP A 168 -3.49 29.16 4.31
N GLY A 169 -2.32 29.79 4.25
CA GLY A 169 -1.13 29.39 5.02
C GLY A 169 -0.49 28.09 4.54
N ARG A 170 -0.71 27.69 3.28
CA ARG A 170 -0.23 26.45 2.66
C ARG A 170 0.71 26.74 1.49
N LYS A 171 1.51 25.74 1.13
CA LYS A 171 2.31 25.73 -0.11
C LYS A 171 1.65 24.82 -1.13
N LYS A 172 1.51 25.27 -2.39
CA LYS A 172 0.86 24.51 -3.47
C LYS A 172 1.68 23.27 -3.86
N ASP A 173 2.99 23.43 -3.96
CA ASP A 173 3.92 22.40 -4.40
C ASP A 173 5.10 22.33 -3.43
N ALA A 174 4.92 21.59 -2.34
CA ALA A 174 6.03 21.26 -1.46
C ALA A 174 6.93 20.23 -2.18
N ASP A 175 8.07 20.68 -2.69
CA ASP A 175 9.10 19.76 -3.17
C ASP A 175 9.85 19.18 -1.97
N TYR A 176 9.58 17.89 -1.72
CA TYR A 176 10.29 17.14 -0.70
C TYR A 176 11.81 17.19 -0.96
N GLY A 177 12.59 17.56 0.06
CA GLY A 177 14.04 17.76 -0.04
C GLY A 177 14.49 19.20 -0.34
N THR A 178 13.57 20.17 -0.50
CA THR A 178 13.93 21.61 -0.57
C THR A 178 13.62 22.37 0.71
N SER A 179 12.72 21.84 1.56
CA SER A 179 12.43 22.43 2.86
C SER A 179 13.59 22.17 3.83
N PRO A 180 14.11 23.20 4.52
CA PRO A 180 15.18 23.01 5.50
C PRO A 180 14.74 22.07 6.64
N GLU A 181 13.44 22.02 6.96
CA GLU A 181 12.84 21.16 8.00
C GLU A 181 13.06 19.66 7.77
N HIS A 182 13.44 19.25 6.57
CA HIS A 182 13.77 17.86 6.26
C HIS A 182 15.22 17.48 6.59
N HIS A 183 16.12 18.48 6.72
CA HIS A 183 17.57 18.26 6.87
C HIS A 183 18.06 18.60 8.28
N SER A 184 17.16 18.97 9.20
CA SER A 184 17.55 19.39 10.54
C SER A 184 17.90 18.23 11.46
N GLY A 185 17.68 16.98 11.04
CA GLY A 185 17.87 15.82 11.90
C GLY A 185 16.90 15.88 13.10
N PRO A 186 17.33 15.50 14.31
CA PRO A 186 16.50 15.63 15.50
C PRO A 186 16.35 17.10 15.93
N ARG A 187 16.99 18.06 15.24
CA ARG A 187 16.88 19.48 15.55
C ARG A 187 15.54 20.04 15.08
N ARG A 188 14.94 20.88 15.89
CA ARG A 188 13.79 21.72 15.59
C ARG A 188 14.28 23.02 14.97
N LEU A 189 13.89 23.32 13.73
CA LEU A 189 14.28 24.57 13.06
C LEU A 189 13.46 25.80 13.51
N SER A 190 12.31 25.59 14.12
CA SER A 190 11.40 26.67 14.53
C SER A 190 11.72 27.20 15.93
N ALA A 191 12.81 27.95 16.06
CA ALA A 191 13.09 28.82 17.22
C ALA A 191 12.63 30.29 17.01
N ARG A 192 11.87 30.61 15.95
CA ARG A 192 11.41 31.99 15.64
C ARG A 192 9.92 32.09 15.26
N ARG A 193 9.04 31.51 16.08
CA ARG A 193 7.64 31.97 16.22
C ARG A 193 7.26 32.04 17.70
N HIS A 194 7.99 32.87 18.43
CA HIS A 194 7.50 33.68 19.54
C HIS A 194 7.98 35.08 19.13
N ASP A 195 7.16 36.09 18.91
CA ASP A 195 6.03 36.58 19.67
C ASP A 195 5.06 37.30 18.73
N GLU A 196 3.77 37.00 18.82
CA GLU A 196 2.71 38.01 18.92
C GLU A 196 1.34 37.30 19.00
N ALA A 197 0.80 37.31 20.22
CA ALA A 197 -0.62 37.22 20.55
C ALA A 197 -1.36 35.89 20.32
N ILE A 198 -1.15 34.89 21.19
CA ILE A 198 -2.27 34.14 21.81
C ILE A 198 -1.85 33.83 23.25
N THR A 199 -2.67 34.25 24.21
CA THR A 199 -2.60 33.90 25.64
C THR A 199 -2.15 32.46 25.86
N SER A 200 -0.97 32.26 26.45
CA SER A 200 -0.53 30.95 26.95
C SER A 200 -1.55 30.49 28.01
N ASN A 201 -2.36 29.50 27.67
CA ASN A 201 -3.21 28.86 28.65
C ASN A 201 -2.29 28.09 29.62
N ILE A 202 -2.12 28.60 30.84
CA ILE A 202 -1.33 27.98 31.92
C ILE A 202 -1.68 26.48 32.10
N LEU A 203 -2.95 26.12 31.90
CA LEU A 203 -3.42 24.72 31.93
C LEU A 203 -2.75 23.85 30.83
N SER A 204 -2.54 24.39 29.63
CA SER A 204 -1.89 23.69 28.52
C SER A 204 -0.39 23.50 28.77
N GLU A 205 0.28 24.48 29.38
CA GLU A 205 1.70 24.38 29.72
C GLU A 205 1.93 23.36 30.84
N SER A 206 1.13 23.41 31.91
CA SER A 206 1.20 22.43 32.99
C SER A 206 0.93 20.99 32.51
N SER A 207 0.00 20.82 31.55
CA SER A 207 -0.26 19.52 30.93
C SER A 207 0.90 19.05 30.06
N ARG A 208 1.61 19.96 29.38
CA ARG A 208 2.76 19.63 28.54
C ARG A 208 3.94 19.17 29.38
N ASP A 209 4.25 19.87 30.48
CA ASP A 209 5.37 19.50 31.36
C ASP A 209 5.18 18.14 32.01
N VAL A 210 3.96 17.83 32.47
CA VAL A 210 3.63 16.50 33.00
C VAL A 210 3.80 15.41 31.94
N GLN A 211 3.41 15.68 30.69
CA GLN A 211 3.64 14.73 29.61
C GLN A 211 5.13 14.54 29.32
N LEU A 212 5.94 15.60 29.36
CA LEU A 212 7.39 15.51 29.20
C LEU A 212 8.05 14.72 30.34
N ASP A 213 7.60 14.88 31.59
CA ASP A 213 8.06 14.07 32.73
C ASP A 213 7.81 12.57 32.49
N VAL A 214 6.63 12.23 31.99
CA VAL A 214 6.30 10.84 31.66
C VAL A 214 7.17 10.32 30.51
N LEU A 215 7.40 11.12 29.47
CA LEU A 215 8.27 10.73 28.35
C LEU A 215 9.71 10.51 28.81
N GLU A 216 10.23 11.37 29.68
CA GLU A 216 11.56 11.24 30.27
C GLU A 216 11.68 9.95 31.09
N ALA A 217 10.69 9.66 31.94
CA ALA A 217 10.65 8.45 32.76
C ALA A 217 10.49 7.16 31.94
N LEU A 218 9.87 7.23 30.76
CA LEU A 218 9.68 6.09 29.87
C LEU A 218 10.88 5.83 28.96
N LEU A 219 11.79 6.79 28.80
CA LEU A 219 12.94 6.65 27.92
C LEU A 219 13.94 5.64 28.55
N PRO A 220 14.33 4.57 27.85
CA PRO A 220 15.28 3.61 28.38
C PRO A 220 16.67 4.23 28.57
N ASN A 221 17.54 3.55 29.32
CA ASN A 221 18.94 3.91 29.35
C ASN A 221 19.59 3.81 27.95
N LYS A 222 20.71 4.50 27.76
CA LYS A 222 21.44 4.57 26.47
C LYS A 222 21.77 3.20 25.88
N THR A 223 22.16 2.23 26.72
CA THR A 223 22.49 0.86 26.27
C THR A 223 21.27 0.17 25.66
N HIS A 224 20.12 0.20 26.35
CA HIS A 224 18.89 -0.40 25.86
C HIS A 224 18.37 0.29 24.60
N ILE A 225 18.49 1.63 24.51
CA ILE A 225 18.13 2.35 23.28
C ILE A 225 18.92 1.81 22.08
N VAL A 226 20.26 1.71 22.22
CA VAL A 226 21.11 1.22 21.13
C VAL A 226 20.78 -0.23 20.75
N GLN A 227 20.61 -1.12 21.73
CA GLN A 227 20.25 -2.53 21.49
C GLN A 227 18.92 -2.68 20.76
N LEU A 228 17.89 -1.95 21.20
CA LEU A 228 16.55 -2.00 20.59
C LEU A 228 16.57 -1.44 19.17
N VAL A 229 17.27 -0.33 18.93
CA VAL A 229 17.40 0.28 17.59
C VAL A 229 18.19 -0.62 16.64
N GLU A 230 19.29 -1.22 17.11
CA GLU A 230 20.09 -2.16 16.33
C GLU A 230 19.27 -3.38 15.91
N PHE A 231 18.52 -3.97 16.84
CA PHE A 231 17.60 -5.06 16.53
C PHE A 231 16.53 -4.64 15.51
N HIS A 232 15.97 -3.44 15.63
CA HIS A 232 14.98 -2.96 14.66
C HIS A 232 15.56 -2.85 13.26
N ASN A 233 16.74 -2.21 13.14
CA ASN A 233 17.41 -1.98 11.87
C ASN A 233 17.80 -3.30 11.18
N THR A 234 18.28 -4.27 11.95
CA THR A 234 18.79 -5.55 11.42
C THR A 234 17.70 -6.59 11.20
N SER A 235 16.69 -6.65 12.06
CA SER A 235 15.69 -7.71 12.06
C SER A 235 14.29 -7.29 11.64
N ILE A 236 13.94 -6.01 11.61
CA ILE A 236 12.56 -5.55 11.35
C ILE A 236 12.49 -4.60 10.14
N LEU A 237 13.46 -3.71 9.96
CA LEU A 237 13.37 -2.61 9.00
C LEU A 237 13.20 -3.10 7.55
N TRP A 238 13.78 -4.24 7.18
CA TRP A 238 13.58 -4.86 5.85
C TRP A 238 12.09 -5.11 5.51
N TYR A 239 11.23 -5.31 6.52
CA TYR A 239 9.82 -5.67 6.37
C TYR A 239 8.92 -4.47 6.05
N HIS A 240 9.21 -3.30 6.61
CA HIS A 240 8.37 -2.10 6.46
C HIS A 240 9.10 -0.91 5.82
N SER A 241 10.43 -0.87 5.87
CA SER A 241 11.32 0.12 5.23
C SER A 241 10.94 1.58 5.48
N SER A 242 10.21 1.90 6.55
CA SER A 242 9.57 3.21 6.72
C SER A 242 10.54 4.35 7.01
N TYR A 243 11.84 4.10 7.18
CA TYR A 243 12.85 5.13 7.38
C TYR A 243 14.23 4.65 6.89
N SER A 244 15.19 5.56 6.81
CA SER A 244 16.60 5.25 6.54
C SER A 244 17.34 5.00 7.85
N SER A 245 17.90 3.80 8.03
CA SER A 245 18.69 3.45 9.21
C SER A 245 19.89 4.36 9.42
N THR A 246 20.53 4.81 8.33
CA THR A 246 21.71 5.67 8.35
C THR A 246 21.35 7.06 8.85
N ILE A 247 20.28 7.65 8.30
CA ILE A 247 19.79 8.97 8.75
C ILE A 247 19.37 8.89 10.22
N PHE A 248 18.57 7.86 10.57
CA PHE A 248 18.08 7.70 11.94
C PHE A 248 19.21 7.50 12.95
N ASN A 249 20.24 6.71 12.62
CA ASN A 249 21.38 6.49 13.52
C ASN A 249 22.22 7.76 13.69
N ASN A 250 22.42 8.54 12.63
CA ASN A 250 23.09 9.85 12.74
C ASN A 250 22.31 10.78 13.67
N ASP A 251 20.99 10.85 13.51
CA ASP A 251 20.12 11.64 14.39
C ASP A 251 20.15 11.14 15.83
N LEU A 252 20.17 9.82 16.02
CA LEU A 252 20.27 9.21 17.34
C LEU A 252 21.59 9.55 18.03
N GLN A 253 22.70 9.60 17.29
CA GLN A 253 23.98 10.04 17.84
C GLN A 253 23.93 11.50 18.29
N VAL A 254 23.31 12.39 17.52
CA VAL A 254 23.12 13.79 17.94
C VAL A 254 22.30 13.85 19.24
N PHE A 255 21.18 13.13 19.35
CA PHE A 255 20.38 13.10 20.56
C PHE A 255 21.15 12.56 21.78
N LEU A 256 21.89 11.46 21.61
CA LEU A 256 22.61 10.82 22.72
C LEU A 256 23.93 11.50 23.11
N ALA A 257 24.56 12.24 22.18
CA ALA A 257 25.87 12.85 22.40
C ALA A 257 25.78 14.36 22.64
N GLU A 258 24.97 15.09 21.87
CA GLU A 258 24.84 16.54 22.02
C GLU A 258 23.72 16.95 22.99
N TYR A 259 22.61 16.20 22.99
CA TYR A 259 21.49 16.48 23.90
C TYR A 259 21.51 15.65 25.16
N GLU A 260 22.49 14.75 25.30
CA GLU A 260 22.65 13.87 26.47
C GLU A 260 21.38 13.04 26.80
N GLY A 261 20.55 12.77 25.79
CA GLY A 261 19.26 12.08 25.98
C GLY A 261 18.17 12.94 26.63
N ASN A 262 18.37 14.25 26.75
CA ASN A 262 17.43 15.18 27.38
C ASN A 262 16.22 15.44 26.48
N VAL A 263 15.05 14.92 26.87
CA VAL A 263 13.77 15.11 26.15
C VAL A 263 13.26 16.55 26.18
N ARG A 264 13.80 17.39 27.08
CA ARG A 264 13.44 18.80 27.27
C ARG A 264 14.37 19.76 26.54
N ASN A 265 15.31 19.27 25.75
CA ASN A 265 16.17 20.13 24.96
C ASN A 265 15.30 20.98 24.01
N ASP A 266 15.45 22.31 24.05
CA ASP A 266 14.63 23.26 23.27
C ASP A 266 14.73 23.03 21.75
N TYR A 267 15.85 22.47 21.31
CA TYR A 267 16.11 22.12 19.93
C TYR A 267 15.62 20.72 19.56
N LEU A 268 15.07 19.92 20.47
CA LEU A 268 14.60 18.58 20.12
C LEU A 268 13.28 18.63 19.33
N ASN A 269 13.25 17.96 18.19
CA ASN A 269 12.02 17.70 17.46
C ASN A 269 11.28 16.52 18.10
N LEU A 270 10.17 16.81 18.79
CA LEU A 270 9.37 15.79 19.45
C LEU A 270 8.72 14.80 18.46
N GLN A 271 8.54 15.13 17.17
CA GLN A 271 8.10 14.15 16.17
C GLN A 271 9.18 13.09 15.91
N TRP A 272 10.46 13.48 15.94
CA TRP A 272 11.59 12.54 15.87
C TRP A 272 11.67 11.68 17.12
N LEU A 273 11.47 12.26 18.31
CA LEU A 273 11.37 11.47 19.56
C LEU A 273 10.22 10.46 19.48
N GLY A 274 9.10 10.85 18.86
CA GLY A 274 8.00 9.94 18.53
C GLY A 274 8.44 8.78 17.62
N LEU A 275 9.27 9.04 16.60
CA LEU A 275 9.86 7.98 15.79
C LEU A 275 10.76 7.05 16.61
N LEU A 276 11.59 7.58 17.52
CA LEU A 276 12.41 6.75 18.42
C LEU A 276 11.52 5.82 19.28
N PHE A 277 10.45 6.37 19.89
CA PHE A 277 9.49 5.55 20.63
C PHE A 277 8.82 4.50 19.74
N ALA A 278 8.47 4.82 18.48
CA ALA A 278 7.87 3.88 17.55
C ALA A 278 8.83 2.72 17.21
N VAL A 279 10.11 3.03 17.01
CA VAL A 279 11.17 2.04 16.77
C VAL A 279 11.31 1.10 17.96
N ILE A 280 11.53 1.61 19.18
CA ILE A 280 11.70 0.74 20.37
C ILE A 280 10.43 -0.04 20.72
N THR A 281 9.24 0.53 20.44
CA THR A 281 7.95 -0.18 20.55
C THR A 281 7.91 -1.38 19.60
N GLY A 282 8.32 -1.18 18.35
CA GLY A 282 8.44 -2.24 17.35
C GLY A 282 9.41 -3.32 17.79
N SER A 283 10.62 -2.94 18.22
CA SER A 283 11.66 -3.86 18.68
C SER A 283 11.18 -4.77 19.80
N ILE A 284 10.67 -4.20 20.90
CA ILE A 284 10.26 -4.99 22.06
C ILE A 284 9.01 -5.85 21.77
N THR A 285 8.16 -5.42 20.83
CA THR A 285 6.97 -6.19 20.43
C THR A 285 7.36 -7.37 19.57
N CYS A 286 8.31 -7.20 18.64
CA CYS A 286 8.71 -8.22 17.66
C CYS A 286 9.88 -9.09 18.10
N ALA A 287 10.66 -8.73 19.12
CA ALA A 287 11.76 -9.55 19.58
C ALA A 287 11.29 -10.89 20.18
N PRO A 288 12.00 -12.00 19.90
CA PRO A 288 11.79 -13.27 20.59
C PRO A 288 11.95 -13.12 22.12
N PRO A 289 11.27 -13.96 22.93
CA PRO A 289 11.42 -13.93 24.39
C PRO A 289 12.88 -14.02 24.85
N SER A 290 13.67 -14.93 24.24
CA SER A 290 15.10 -15.11 24.55
C SER A 290 15.94 -13.84 24.30
N VAL A 291 15.62 -13.08 23.25
CA VAL A 291 16.30 -11.83 22.91
C VAL A 291 15.94 -10.75 23.93
N CYS A 292 14.65 -10.60 24.28
CA CYS A 292 14.22 -9.66 25.32
C CYS A 292 14.85 -9.97 26.69
N GLU A 293 14.90 -11.25 27.07
CA GLU A 293 15.55 -11.71 28.30
C GLU A 293 17.05 -11.38 28.30
N SER A 294 17.72 -11.50 27.15
CA SER A 294 19.14 -11.12 27.02
C SER A 294 19.40 -9.62 27.21
N TRP A 295 18.40 -8.78 26.95
CA TRP A 295 18.43 -7.34 27.24
C TRP A 295 18.00 -7.00 28.67
N GLY A 296 17.59 -7.99 29.46
CA GLY A 296 17.16 -7.82 30.85
C GLY A 296 15.71 -7.37 31.00
N PHE A 297 14.87 -7.45 29.97
CA PHE A 297 13.43 -7.14 30.09
C PHE A 297 12.65 -8.39 30.49
N SER A 298 11.93 -8.32 31.62
CA SER A 298 10.99 -9.37 31.99
C SER A 298 9.75 -9.38 31.10
N LEU A 299 9.02 -10.51 31.08
CA LEU A 299 7.76 -10.62 30.34
C LEU A 299 6.72 -9.57 30.80
N ALA A 300 6.63 -9.33 32.11
CA ALA A 300 5.72 -8.36 32.69
C ALA A 300 6.05 -6.92 32.25
N GLU A 301 7.34 -6.55 32.29
CA GLU A 301 7.80 -5.24 31.80
C GLU A 301 7.54 -5.06 30.32
N ARG A 302 7.81 -6.08 29.49
CA ARG A 302 7.55 -6.04 28.05
C ARG A 302 6.09 -5.70 27.73
N ILE A 303 5.14 -6.30 28.44
CA ILE A 303 3.70 -6.04 28.24
C ILE A 303 3.38 -4.57 28.53
N VAL A 304 3.88 -4.04 29.65
CA VAL A 304 3.61 -2.66 30.06
C VAL A 304 4.33 -1.65 29.15
N LEU A 305 5.63 -1.85 28.92
CA LEU A 305 6.47 -0.93 28.15
C LEU A 305 6.05 -0.84 26.69
N SER A 306 5.69 -1.96 26.05
CA SER A 306 5.20 -1.92 24.67
C SER A 306 3.95 -1.04 24.51
N GLN A 307 3.03 -1.09 25.47
CA GLN A 307 1.83 -0.24 25.47
C GLN A 307 2.18 1.20 25.79
N LYS A 308 3.06 1.44 26.76
CA LYS A 308 3.48 2.79 27.17
C LYS A 308 4.31 3.50 26.11
N TRP A 309 5.20 2.80 25.40
CA TRP A 309 5.96 3.38 24.29
C TRP A 309 5.10 3.63 23.04
N TYR A 310 4.06 2.82 22.81
CA TYR A 310 3.03 3.16 21.82
C TYR A 310 2.34 4.48 22.17
N GLU A 311 1.91 4.64 23.43
CA GLU A 311 1.29 5.86 23.93
C GLU A 311 2.26 7.06 23.90
N ALA A 312 3.54 6.84 24.21
CA ALA A 312 4.60 7.85 24.14
C ALA A 312 4.79 8.35 22.71
N THR A 313 4.75 7.45 21.72
CA THR A 313 4.81 7.83 20.29
C THR A 313 3.69 8.82 19.95
N VAL A 314 2.45 8.49 20.31
CA VAL A 314 1.28 9.34 20.03
C VAL A 314 1.34 10.65 20.82
N THR A 315 1.82 10.60 22.06
CA THR A 315 2.00 11.78 22.92
C THR A 315 3.02 12.76 22.33
N CYS A 316 4.18 12.26 21.89
CA CYS A 316 5.19 13.04 21.18
C CYS A 316 4.63 13.75 19.94
N LEU A 317 3.85 13.05 19.12
CA LEU A 317 3.22 13.63 17.93
C LEU A 317 2.21 14.73 18.28
N ASN A 318 1.39 14.52 19.32
CA ASN A 318 0.39 15.48 19.76
C ASN A 318 1.03 16.75 20.37
N ILE A 319 2.04 16.61 21.25
CA ILE A 319 2.77 17.78 21.78
C ILE A 319 3.41 18.58 20.65
N ALA A 320 3.93 17.89 19.62
CA ALA A 320 4.52 18.51 18.45
C ALA A 320 3.51 19.03 17.41
N GLN A 321 2.19 18.95 17.70
CA GLN A 321 1.11 19.41 16.83
C GLN A 321 1.24 18.89 15.40
N TYR A 322 1.51 17.59 15.24
CA TYR A 322 1.85 16.97 13.93
C TYR A 322 0.79 17.14 12.83
N ILE A 323 -0.46 17.44 13.19
CA ILE A 323 -1.56 17.73 12.25
C ILE A 323 -1.34 19.10 11.56
N GLU A 324 -0.69 20.03 12.24
CA GLU A 324 -0.40 21.39 11.79
C GLU A 324 1.03 21.54 11.28
N ILE A 325 1.99 20.96 12.01
CA ILE A 325 3.43 21.03 11.69
C ILE A 325 3.83 19.73 11.00
N HIS A 326 3.89 19.74 9.68
CA HIS A 326 4.18 18.56 8.88
C HIS A 326 5.68 18.31 8.78
N THR A 327 6.14 17.18 9.30
CA THR A 327 7.51 16.69 9.07
C THR A 327 7.49 15.22 8.65
N ILE A 328 8.54 14.78 7.96
CA ILE A 328 8.66 13.36 7.60
C ILE A 328 8.68 12.46 8.84
N TYR A 329 9.18 12.94 9.99
CA TYR A 329 9.24 12.14 11.22
C TYR A 329 7.87 11.72 11.72
N SER A 330 6.82 12.55 11.60
CA SER A 330 5.46 12.12 11.93
C SER A 330 4.99 10.95 11.05
N VAL A 331 5.29 11.03 9.75
CA VAL A 331 4.94 10.01 8.76
C VAL A 331 5.69 8.72 9.05
N GLN A 332 7.00 8.80 9.30
CA GLN A 332 7.85 7.66 9.63
C GLN A 332 7.43 7.03 10.97
N ALA A 333 7.18 7.83 12.00
CA ALA A 333 6.77 7.34 13.32
C ALA A 333 5.48 6.52 13.21
N ILE A 334 4.45 7.08 12.56
CA ILE A 334 3.16 6.39 12.37
C ILE A 334 3.33 5.13 11.51
N ALA A 335 4.06 5.20 10.39
CA ALA A 335 4.27 4.05 9.52
C ALA A 335 5.02 2.91 10.25
N THR A 336 6.07 3.23 11.01
CA THR A 336 6.84 2.29 11.84
C THR A 336 5.97 1.66 12.92
N LEU A 337 5.16 2.46 13.64
CA LEU A 337 4.35 2.02 14.78
C LEU A 337 3.35 0.91 14.42
N THR A 338 2.95 0.81 13.14
CA THR A 338 2.05 -0.22 12.61
C THR A 338 2.54 -1.64 12.92
N ILE A 339 3.85 -1.87 12.99
CA ILE A 339 4.42 -3.21 13.25
C ILE A 339 4.03 -3.76 14.63
N ALA A 340 3.75 -2.89 15.60
CA ALA A 340 3.34 -3.26 16.95
C ALA A 340 1.83 -3.05 17.19
N ALA A 341 1.23 -2.05 16.53
CA ALA A 341 -0.12 -1.58 16.83
C ALA A 341 -1.19 -2.68 16.91
N HIS A 342 -1.18 -3.61 15.94
CA HIS A 342 -2.20 -4.66 15.88
C HIS A 342 -2.05 -5.68 17.01
N SER A 343 -0.83 -6.10 17.32
CA SER A 343 -0.53 -6.98 18.47
C SER A 343 -0.92 -6.32 19.79
N LEU A 344 -0.78 -5.00 19.90
CA LEU A 344 -1.15 -4.23 21.09
C LEU A 344 -2.66 -3.89 21.17
N GLY A 345 -3.46 -4.32 20.18
CA GLY A 345 -4.90 -4.05 20.15
C GLY A 345 -5.27 -2.61 19.78
N LYS A 346 -4.34 -1.85 19.20
CA LYS A 346 -4.51 -0.44 18.79
C LYS A 346 -4.86 -0.29 17.31
N SER A 347 -5.44 -1.33 16.69
CA SER A 347 -5.74 -1.37 15.25
C SER A 347 -6.61 -0.20 14.77
N SER A 348 -7.66 0.15 15.52
CA SER A 348 -8.59 1.23 15.14
C SER A 348 -7.95 2.62 15.23
N SER A 349 -7.14 2.90 16.27
CA SER A 349 -6.41 4.17 16.34
C SER A 349 -5.33 4.22 15.26
N GLN A 350 -4.67 3.09 14.98
CA GLN A 350 -3.63 3.01 13.97
C GLN A 350 -4.14 3.29 12.56
N SER A 351 -5.34 2.85 12.19
CA SER A 351 -5.90 3.15 10.86
C SER A 351 -6.15 4.65 10.66
N ILE A 352 -6.62 5.35 11.69
CA ILE A 352 -6.79 6.81 11.67
C ILE A 352 -5.44 7.53 11.58
N LEU A 353 -4.45 7.08 12.37
CA LEU A 353 -3.09 7.62 12.28
C LEU A 353 -2.50 7.44 10.88
N LEU A 354 -2.66 6.26 10.27
CA LEU A 354 -2.19 5.99 8.90
C LEU A 354 -2.86 6.89 7.86
N ALA A 355 -4.18 7.13 7.97
CA ALA A 355 -4.87 8.07 7.11
C ALA A 355 -4.32 9.50 7.25
N ALA A 356 -4.07 9.95 8.49
CA ALA A 356 -3.43 11.24 8.75
C ALA A 356 -2.01 11.29 8.15
N ALA A 357 -1.20 10.25 8.34
CA ALA A 357 0.14 10.15 7.77
C ALA A 357 0.13 10.19 6.23
N GLY A 358 -0.85 9.54 5.58
CA GLY A 358 -1.06 9.62 4.13
C GLY A 358 -1.33 11.05 3.65
N ARG A 359 -2.17 11.80 4.38
CA ARG A 359 -2.46 13.21 4.07
C ARG A 359 -1.27 14.13 4.34
N ILE A 360 -0.52 13.89 5.40
CA ILE A 360 0.72 14.63 5.70
C ILE A 360 1.76 14.33 4.62
N ALA A 361 1.96 13.07 4.24
CA ALA A 361 2.86 12.66 3.16
C ALA A 361 2.53 13.34 1.82
N GLN A 362 1.24 13.50 1.50
CA GLN A 362 0.81 14.25 0.33
C GLN A 362 1.14 15.74 0.45
N SER A 363 0.93 16.34 1.63
CA SER A 363 1.25 17.75 1.91
C SER A 363 2.76 18.02 1.85
N LEU A 364 3.59 17.02 2.17
CA LEU A 364 5.04 17.05 2.05
C LEU A 364 5.55 16.75 0.63
N GLY A 365 4.68 16.42 -0.33
CA GLY A 365 5.10 16.09 -1.70
C GLY A 365 5.65 14.68 -1.90
N LEU A 366 5.59 13.78 -0.91
CA LEU A 366 6.17 12.42 -1.01
C LEU A 366 5.57 11.58 -2.15
N HIS A 367 4.32 11.86 -2.51
CA HIS A 367 3.60 11.25 -3.64
C HIS A 367 4.11 11.68 -5.04
N ARG A 368 5.07 12.61 -5.11
CA ARG A 368 5.62 13.16 -6.36
C ARG A 368 7.11 12.88 -6.52
N LEU A 369 7.68 11.96 -5.73
CA LEU A 369 9.10 11.60 -5.77
C LEU A 369 9.44 10.74 -7.00
N GLY A 370 9.48 11.35 -8.18
CA GLY A 370 9.84 10.72 -9.46
C GLY A 370 11.29 10.23 -9.51
N PRO A 371 11.71 9.52 -10.58
CA PRO A 371 13.07 8.99 -10.72
C PRO A 371 14.12 10.12 -10.76
N GLU A 372 15.38 9.81 -10.45
CA GLU A 372 16.47 10.79 -10.55
C GLU A 372 16.97 10.85 -12.01
N ASP A 373 17.04 12.05 -12.59
CA ASP A 373 17.54 12.23 -13.97
C ASP A 373 19.05 11.97 -14.10
N ALA A 374 19.82 12.17 -13.01
CA ALA A 374 21.27 12.01 -13.01
C ALA A 374 21.80 11.37 -11.71
N VAL A 375 21.38 10.12 -11.44
CA VAL A 375 21.78 9.32 -10.25
C VAL A 375 23.29 9.38 -9.97
N ALA A 376 24.12 9.36 -11.01
CA ALA A 376 25.58 9.34 -10.86
C ALA A 376 26.20 10.66 -10.36
N THR A 377 25.49 11.78 -10.52
CA THR A 377 25.98 13.12 -10.13
C THR A 377 25.32 13.68 -8.88
N THR A 378 24.18 13.11 -8.47
CA THR A 378 23.48 13.54 -7.25
C THR A 378 24.28 13.13 -6.00
N PRO A 379 24.51 14.04 -5.03
CA PRO A 379 25.13 13.70 -3.77
C PRO A 379 24.43 12.52 -3.07
N LYS A 380 25.22 11.61 -2.51
CA LYS A 380 24.73 10.39 -1.87
C LYS A 380 23.73 10.66 -0.73
N GLU A 381 23.98 11.70 0.06
CA GLU A 381 23.09 12.13 1.14
C GLU A 381 21.71 12.55 0.61
N GLN A 382 21.69 13.37 -0.44
CA GLN A 382 20.44 13.81 -1.08
C GLN A 382 19.68 12.64 -1.71
N LEU A 383 20.40 11.68 -2.33
CA LEU A 383 19.79 10.43 -2.82
C LEU A 383 19.15 9.63 -1.68
N ARG A 384 19.83 9.52 -0.54
CA ARG A 384 19.34 8.79 0.63
C ARG A 384 18.09 9.42 1.22
N GLU A 385 18.05 10.74 1.34
CA GLU A 385 16.87 11.47 1.85
C GLU A 385 15.66 11.28 0.94
N ARG A 386 15.85 11.40 -0.37
CA ARG A 386 14.78 11.17 -1.36
C ARG A 386 14.29 9.73 -1.31
N GLU A 387 15.21 8.77 -1.26
CA GLU A 387 14.86 7.35 -1.14
C GLU A 387 14.13 7.06 0.20
N ALA A 388 14.53 7.66 1.32
CA ALA A 388 13.81 7.54 2.59
C ALA A 388 12.35 8.03 2.47
N GLY A 389 12.12 9.13 1.73
CA GLY A 389 10.79 9.62 1.38
C GLY A 389 9.99 8.63 0.53
N ARG A 390 10.63 8.00 -0.47
CA ARG A 390 9.98 6.96 -1.30
C ARG A 390 9.62 5.73 -0.48
N ARG A 391 10.51 5.28 0.41
CA ARG A 391 10.29 4.08 1.23
C ARG A 391 9.12 4.24 2.20
N VAL A 392 9.04 5.36 2.92
CA VAL A 392 7.89 5.62 3.81
C VAL A 392 6.58 5.76 3.04
N PHE A 393 6.59 6.41 1.87
CA PHE A 393 5.40 6.55 1.04
C PHE A 393 4.94 5.20 0.46
N ASN A 394 5.88 4.36 0.00
CA ASN A 394 5.62 3.01 -0.45
C ASN A 394 4.96 2.16 0.65
N GLN A 395 5.44 2.28 1.89
CA GLN A 395 4.85 1.61 3.04
C GLN A 395 3.42 2.10 3.32
N LEU A 396 3.15 3.41 3.24
CA LEU A 396 1.80 3.96 3.41
C LEU A 396 0.83 3.44 2.35
N CYS A 397 1.21 3.45 1.07
CA CYS A 397 0.42 2.88 -0.01
C CYS A 397 0.12 1.40 0.24
N THR A 398 1.14 0.63 0.63
CA THR A 398 1.00 -0.79 0.94
C THR A 398 -0.01 -1.03 2.08
N GLN A 399 0.03 -0.22 3.14
CA GLN A 399 -0.91 -0.32 4.25
C GLN A 399 -2.35 0.07 3.85
N ASP A 400 -2.52 1.20 3.17
CA ASP A 400 -3.83 1.69 2.71
C ASP A 400 -4.50 0.67 1.78
N TRP A 401 -3.75 0.15 0.79
CA TRP A 401 -4.29 -0.79 -0.18
C TRP A 401 -4.55 -2.18 0.39
N PHE A 402 -3.78 -2.61 1.39
CA PHE A 402 -4.06 -3.86 2.09
C PHE A 402 -5.23 -3.78 3.07
N GLN A 403 -5.70 -2.58 3.41
CA GLN A 403 -6.91 -2.37 4.21
C GLN A 403 -8.20 -2.38 3.40
N ILE A 404 -8.14 -2.26 2.06
CA ILE A 404 -9.30 -2.30 1.16
C ILE A 404 -10.28 -3.45 1.48
N PRO A 405 -9.84 -4.68 1.81
CA PRO A 405 -10.75 -5.75 2.19
C PRO A 405 -11.67 -5.49 3.38
N PHE A 406 -11.31 -4.52 4.23
CA PHE A 406 -12.00 -4.18 5.45
C PHE A 406 -12.70 -2.82 5.36
N SER A 407 -12.16 -1.87 4.60
CA SER A 407 -12.69 -0.51 4.45
C SER A 407 -13.54 -0.31 3.19
N GLU A 408 -13.39 -1.18 2.19
CA GLU A 408 -13.99 -1.06 0.86
C GLU A 408 -13.67 0.27 0.15
N SER A 409 -12.58 0.91 0.57
CA SER A 409 -12.13 2.21 0.09
C SER A 409 -10.64 2.35 0.33
N TYR A 410 -10.02 3.31 -0.35
CA TYR A 410 -8.60 3.65 -0.21
C TYR A 410 -8.41 5.16 -0.38
N ALA A 411 -7.44 5.73 0.34
CA ALA A 411 -7.17 7.17 0.33
C ALA A 411 -6.04 7.57 -0.63
N LEU A 412 -5.05 6.70 -0.81
CA LEU A 412 -3.86 6.94 -1.64
C LEU A 412 -4.11 6.38 -3.04
N ASN A 413 -4.77 7.18 -3.88
CA ASN A 413 -5.13 6.75 -5.22
C ASN A 413 -3.89 6.65 -6.14
N PRO A 414 -3.61 5.46 -6.73
CA PRO A 414 -2.45 5.27 -7.61
C PRO A 414 -2.37 6.26 -8.78
N ARG A 415 -3.51 6.76 -9.28
CA ARG A 415 -3.57 7.69 -10.42
C ARG A 415 -2.95 9.05 -10.12
N PHE A 416 -2.84 9.41 -8.84
CA PHE A 416 -2.27 10.70 -8.41
C PHE A 416 -0.88 10.54 -7.78
N CYS A 417 -0.31 9.33 -7.82
CA CYS A 417 1.03 9.05 -7.33
C CYS A 417 2.02 9.04 -8.50
N GLN A 418 3.01 9.92 -8.46
CA GLN A 418 4.12 10.00 -9.41
C GLN A 418 5.43 9.49 -8.82
N THR A 419 5.39 8.95 -7.59
CA THR A 419 6.54 8.37 -6.90
C THR A 419 7.11 7.19 -7.67
N ALA A 420 8.42 7.21 -7.92
CA ALA A 420 9.14 6.10 -8.53
C ALA A 420 9.27 4.91 -7.57
N LYS A 421 9.49 3.72 -8.15
CA LYS A 421 9.78 2.50 -7.40
C LYS A 421 11.05 2.67 -6.54
N LEU A 422 11.12 1.95 -5.42
CA LEU A 422 12.28 2.00 -4.53
C LEU A 422 13.52 1.51 -5.27
N MET A 423 14.65 2.15 -5.03
CA MET A 423 15.92 1.69 -5.56
C MET A 423 16.28 0.36 -4.91
N ASN A 424 16.76 -0.60 -5.71
CA ASN A 424 17.29 -1.85 -5.17
C ASN A 424 18.73 -1.62 -4.66
N CYS A 425 18.86 -0.91 -3.54
CA CYS A 425 20.11 -0.57 -2.90
C CYS A 425 20.05 -0.83 -1.39
N ASN A 426 21.23 -0.93 -0.76
CA ASN A 426 21.31 -0.89 0.69
C ASN A 426 21.42 0.57 1.17
N ASP A 427 20.94 0.82 2.38
CA ASP A 427 20.84 2.18 2.93
C ASP A 427 22.21 2.81 3.28
N ASP A 428 23.19 1.98 3.63
CA ASP A 428 24.56 2.35 3.98
C ASP A 428 25.34 2.84 2.75
N ASP A 429 25.27 2.08 1.64
CA ASP A 429 26.05 2.33 0.43
C ASP A 429 25.31 3.15 -0.63
N MET A 430 23.98 3.11 -0.66
CA MET A 430 23.11 3.69 -1.70
C MET A 430 23.50 3.26 -3.14
N VAL A 431 24.17 2.12 -3.29
CA VAL A 431 24.61 1.61 -4.59
C VAL A 431 23.51 0.75 -5.19
N LEU A 432 23.13 1.06 -6.43
CA LEU A 432 22.13 0.28 -7.17
C LEU A 432 22.67 -1.12 -7.47
N ARG A 433 21.90 -2.14 -7.09
CA ARG A 433 22.22 -3.55 -7.28
C ARG A 433 21.22 -4.20 -8.24
N PRO A 434 21.64 -5.24 -9.00
CA PRO A 434 20.71 -6.00 -9.85
C PRO A 434 19.51 -6.51 -9.06
N LEU A 435 18.33 -6.59 -9.68
CA LEU A 435 17.10 -7.09 -9.04
C LEU A 435 17.18 -8.55 -8.58
N SER A 436 18.21 -9.29 -8.98
CA SER A 436 18.53 -10.65 -8.52
C SER A 436 19.32 -10.67 -7.20
N THR A 437 19.80 -9.53 -6.71
CA THR A 437 20.56 -9.41 -5.47
C THR A 437 19.66 -8.86 -4.36
N PRO A 438 19.55 -9.54 -3.20
CA PRO A 438 18.74 -9.06 -2.09
C PRO A 438 19.31 -7.76 -1.50
N THR A 439 18.41 -6.81 -1.26
CA THR A 439 18.68 -5.55 -0.55
C THR A 439 17.54 -5.25 0.42
N GLN A 440 17.75 -4.32 1.36
CA GLN A 440 16.71 -3.91 2.32
C GLN A 440 15.41 -3.43 1.65
N ALA A 441 15.48 -2.92 0.41
CA ALA A 441 14.31 -2.48 -0.35
C ALA A 441 13.60 -3.61 -1.10
N SER A 442 14.25 -4.76 -1.32
CA SER A 442 13.75 -5.82 -2.20
C SER A 442 12.40 -6.39 -1.76
N TYR A 443 12.23 -6.67 -0.47
CA TYR A 443 10.98 -7.21 0.06
C TYR A 443 9.82 -6.23 -0.10
N CYS A 444 10.03 -4.96 0.30
CA CYS A 444 9.01 -3.92 0.22
C CYS A 444 8.62 -3.60 -1.24
N ASN A 445 9.59 -3.58 -2.16
CA ASN A 445 9.31 -3.41 -3.59
C ASN A 445 8.37 -4.47 -4.14
N TYR A 446 8.62 -5.73 -3.81
CA TYR A 446 7.78 -6.83 -4.28
C TYR A 446 6.42 -6.86 -3.57
N ARG A 447 6.39 -6.56 -2.26
CA ARG A 447 5.14 -6.44 -1.49
C ARG A 447 4.25 -5.32 -2.01
N TYR A 448 4.82 -4.22 -2.47
CA TYR A 448 4.09 -3.12 -3.11
C TYR A 448 3.43 -3.57 -4.42
N ASP A 449 4.12 -4.38 -5.25
CA ASP A 449 3.54 -4.92 -6.49
C ASP A 449 2.31 -5.79 -6.19
N ILE A 450 2.34 -6.58 -5.11
CA ILE A 450 1.17 -7.34 -4.61
C ILE A 450 0.06 -6.37 -4.17
N ALA A 451 0.39 -5.36 -3.37
CA ALA A 451 -0.58 -4.39 -2.85
C ALA A 451 -1.28 -3.62 -3.96
N ALA A 452 -0.57 -3.27 -5.02
CA ALA A 452 -1.09 -2.51 -6.15
C ALA A 452 -2.24 -3.23 -6.89
N LEU A 453 -2.37 -4.56 -6.76
CA LEU A 453 -3.51 -5.30 -7.31
C LEU A 453 -4.83 -4.95 -6.62
N MET A 454 -4.81 -4.58 -5.33
CA MET A 454 -6.03 -4.39 -4.54
C MET A 454 -6.90 -3.21 -5.00
N PRO A 455 -6.37 -1.97 -5.16
CA PRO A 455 -7.18 -0.86 -5.66
C PRO A 455 -7.64 -1.11 -7.10
N GLN A 456 -6.80 -1.74 -7.92
CA GLN A 456 -7.17 -2.08 -9.30
C GLN A 456 -8.34 -3.05 -9.37
N LEU A 457 -8.38 -4.08 -8.51
CA LEU A 457 -9.50 -5.01 -8.43
C LEU A 457 -10.76 -4.31 -7.94
N LEU A 458 -10.66 -3.48 -6.89
CA LEU A 458 -11.80 -2.74 -6.36
C LEU A 458 -12.44 -1.86 -7.45
N ASP A 459 -11.63 -1.06 -8.15
CA ASP A 459 -12.08 -0.18 -9.23
C ASP A 459 -12.71 -0.98 -10.38
N ALA A 460 -12.09 -2.10 -10.78
CA ALA A 460 -12.59 -2.95 -11.85
C ALA A 460 -13.93 -3.60 -11.49
N MET A 461 -14.09 -4.06 -10.24
CA MET A 461 -15.35 -4.61 -9.73
C MET A 461 -16.44 -3.53 -9.60
N ALA A 462 -16.08 -2.30 -9.24
CA ALA A 462 -17.03 -1.18 -9.18
C ALA A 462 -17.61 -0.83 -10.57
N GLY A 463 -16.82 -1.04 -11.64
CA GLY A 463 -17.29 -0.87 -13.02
C GLY A 463 -18.16 -2.01 -13.56
N CYS A 464 -18.42 -3.07 -12.79
CA CYS A 464 -19.14 -4.26 -13.23
C CYS A 464 -20.62 -4.26 -12.79
N ASN A 465 -21.52 -4.58 -13.73
CA ASN A 465 -22.98 -4.54 -13.49
C ASN A 465 -23.59 -5.87 -13.03
N THR A 466 -22.88 -7.00 -13.15
CA THR A 466 -23.42 -8.32 -12.80
C THR A 466 -22.46 -9.09 -11.89
N LEU A 467 -23.01 -10.04 -11.13
CA LEU A 467 -22.22 -10.94 -10.30
C LEU A 467 -21.21 -11.75 -11.13
N PHE A 468 -21.61 -12.19 -12.32
CA PHE A 468 -20.75 -12.89 -13.26
C PHE A 468 -19.55 -12.04 -13.71
N THR A 469 -19.80 -10.81 -14.17
CA THR A 469 -18.71 -9.91 -14.62
C THR A 469 -17.80 -9.47 -13.48
N LYS A 470 -18.34 -9.32 -12.26
CA LYS A 470 -17.52 -9.10 -11.05
C LYS A 470 -16.62 -10.31 -10.78
N TYR A 471 -17.15 -11.52 -10.95
CA TYR A 471 -16.39 -12.75 -10.75
C TYR A 471 -15.28 -12.92 -11.81
N GLU A 472 -15.53 -12.54 -13.06
CA GLU A 472 -14.50 -12.52 -14.10
C GLU A 472 -13.32 -11.61 -13.71
N GLN A 473 -13.58 -10.46 -13.07
CA GLN A 473 -12.51 -9.62 -12.53
C GLN A 473 -11.74 -10.35 -11.43
N VAL A 474 -12.42 -11.00 -10.49
CA VAL A 474 -11.74 -11.79 -9.44
C VAL A 474 -10.81 -12.84 -10.04
N LEU A 475 -11.25 -13.61 -11.04
CA LEU A 475 -10.41 -14.59 -11.73
C LEU A 475 -9.23 -13.96 -12.46
N GLN A 476 -9.44 -12.79 -13.10
CA GLN A 476 -8.38 -12.07 -13.78
C GLN A 476 -7.28 -11.60 -12.81
N TYR A 477 -7.66 -11.11 -11.63
CA TYR A 477 -6.71 -10.64 -10.62
C TYR A 477 -6.09 -11.79 -9.81
N ASP A 478 -6.76 -12.93 -9.64
CA ASP A 478 -6.15 -14.18 -9.15
C ASP A 478 -5.02 -14.63 -10.07
N GLU A 479 -5.23 -14.64 -11.39
CA GLU A 479 -4.20 -14.99 -12.35
C GLU A 479 -2.99 -14.03 -12.28
N LYS A 480 -3.23 -12.71 -12.20
CA LYS A 480 -2.15 -11.73 -11.97
C LYS A 480 -1.38 -12.00 -10.67
N MET A 481 -2.08 -12.33 -9.59
CA MET A 481 -1.46 -12.65 -8.31
C MET A 481 -0.62 -13.93 -8.38
N ARG A 482 -1.09 -14.96 -9.10
CA ARG A 482 -0.31 -16.19 -9.35
C ARG A 482 0.93 -15.93 -10.17
N GLN A 483 0.84 -15.08 -11.20
CA GLN A 483 2.01 -14.67 -11.99
C GLN A 483 3.05 -13.96 -11.13
N LEU A 484 2.61 -13.04 -10.25
CA LEU A 484 3.52 -12.43 -9.28
C LEU A 484 4.17 -13.48 -8.39
N ALA A 485 3.38 -14.39 -7.80
CA ALA A 485 3.84 -15.40 -6.86
C ALA A 485 4.73 -16.50 -7.47
N THR A 486 4.82 -16.58 -8.81
CA THR A 486 5.59 -17.62 -9.50
C THR A 486 6.63 -17.03 -10.45
N ALA A 487 6.20 -16.43 -11.56
CA ALA A 487 7.05 -15.98 -12.64
C ALA A 487 7.84 -14.71 -12.33
N CYS A 488 7.24 -13.77 -11.58
CA CYS A 488 7.87 -12.48 -11.27
C CYS A 488 8.58 -12.44 -9.92
N MET A 489 8.53 -13.53 -9.14
CA MET A 489 9.17 -13.58 -7.84
C MET A 489 10.69 -13.60 -7.99
N PRO A 490 11.43 -12.68 -7.34
CA PRO A 490 12.88 -12.75 -7.29
C PRO A 490 13.34 -14.10 -6.73
N THR A 491 14.36 -14.70 -7.33
CA THR A 491 14.83 -16.05 -6.97
C THR A 491 15.21 -16.16 -5.49
N PHE A 492 15.79 -15.11 -4.89
CA PHE A 492 16.10 -15.09 -3.46
C PHE A 492 14.87 -15.02 -2.55
N LEU A 493 13.68 -14.70 -3.06
CA LEU A 493 12.42 -14.77 -2.31
C LEU A 493 11.64 -16.07 -2.58
N SER A 494 12.10 -16.91 -3.50
CA SER A 494 11.47 -18.20 -3.80
C SER A 494 11.82 -19.25 -2.73
N THR A 495 10.81 -19.99 -2.26
CA THR A 495 10.98 -21.11 -1.31
C THR A 495 11.77 -22.28 -1.89
N ASN A 496 11.82 -22.42 -3.21
CA ASN A 496 12.43 -23.57 -3.89
C ASN A 496 13.88 -23.33 -4.32
N ALA A 497 14.40 -22.11 -4.16
CA ALA A 497 15.76 -21.76 -4.53
C ALA A 497 16.71 -21.92 -3.34
N PRO A 498 17.95 -22.41 -3.54
CA PRO A 498 18.95 -22.45 -2.47
C PRO A 498 19.19 -21.02 -1.93
N VAL A 499 19.36 -20.91 -0.60
CA VAL A 499 19.80 -19.67 0.05
C VAL A 499 21.31 -19.61 -0.07
N ALA A 500 21.84 -18.58 -0.72
CA ALA A 500 23.27 -18.37 -0.75
C ALA A 500 23.76 -17.98 0.65
N THR A 501 24.88 -18.54 1.10
CA THR A 501 25.40 -18.35 2.47
C THR A 501 25.80 -16.91 2.77
N ASP A 502 26.05 -16.11 1.74
CA ASP A 502 26.42 -14.69 1.81
C ASP A 502 25.20 -13.75 1.84
N TRP A 503 23.98 -14.28 1.73
CA TRP A 503 22.78 -13.44 1.79
C TRP A 503 22.46 -12.97 3.21
N PRO A 504 21.83 -11.79 3.34
CA PRO A 504 21.38 -11.31 4.64
C PRO A 504 20.45 -12.30 5.33
N ILE A 505 20.59 -12.43 6.65
CA ILE A 505 19.78 -13.35 7.48
C ILE A 505 18.27 -13.16 7.29
N TYR A 506 17.83 -11.91 7.06
CA TYR A 506 16.41 -11.60 6.86
C TYR A 506 15.81 -12.26 5.62
N VAL A 507 16.62 -12.71 4.63
CA VAL A 507 16.09 -13.32 3.41
C VAL A 507 15.29 -14.59 3.73
N GLY A 508 15.74 -15.39 4.71
CA GLY A 508 15.00 -16.56 5.18
C GLY A 508 13.62 -16.17 5.73
N TRP A 509 13.57 -15.16 6.59
CA TRP A 509 12.33 -14.64 7.19
C TRP A 509 11.42 -14.00 6.14
N ALA A 510 11.99 -13.28 5.17
CA ALA A 510 11.28 -12.63 4.08
C ALA A 510 10.56 -13.63 3.18
N ARG A 511 11.18 -14.77 2.85
CA ARG A 511 10.55 -15.85 2.06
C ARG A 511 9.27 -16.36 2.72
N ARG A 512 9.37 -16.73 4.00
CA ARG A 512 8.23 -17.23 4.78
C ARG A 512 7.12 -16.18 4.88
N SER A 513 7.50 -14.98 5.29
CA SER A 513 6.59 -13.83 5.41
C SER A 513 5.84 -13.55 4.11
N LEU A 514 6.53 -13.64 2.98
CA LEU A 514 5.97 -13.38 1.67
C LEU A 514 5.01 -14.48 1.22
N THR A 515 5.34 -15.76 1.43
CA THR A 515 4.45 -16.88 1.11
C THR A 515 3.13 -16.78 1.86
N ILE A 516 3.18 -16.46 3.16
CA ILE A 516 1.99 -16.23 3.99
C ILE A 516 1.21 -15.01 3.47
N CYS A 517 1.89 -13.90 3.19
CA CYS A 517 1.26 -12.68 2.67
C CYS A 517 0.59 -12.89 1.32
N ALA A 518 1.27 -13.53 0.36
CA ALA A 518 0.76 -13.81 -0.98
C ALA A 518 -0.48 -14.72 -0.92
N SER A 519 -0.41 -15.79 -0.13
CA SER A 519 -1.54 -16.71 0.09
C SER A 519 -2.74 -16.00 0.72
N HIS A 520 -2.49 -15.12 1.70
CA HIS A 520 -3.56 -14.32 2.28
C HIS A 520 -4.16 -13.35 1.26
N LYS A 521 -3.37 -12.74 0.38
CA LYS A 521 -3.91 -11.81 -0.63
C LYS A 521 -4.69 -12.52 -1.73
N ILE A 522 -4.36 -13.77 -2.06
CA ILE A 522 -5.23 -14.63 -2.88
C ILE A 522 -6.61 -14.78 -2.24
N ILE A 523 -6.68 -15.06 -0.93
CA ILE A 523 -7.96 -15.13 -0.20
C ILE A 523 -8.70 -13.79 -0.29
N MET A 524 -8.00 -12.66 -0.08
CA MET A 524 -8.62 -11.33 -0.12
C MET A 524 -9.18 -10.95 -1.49
N ILE A 525 -8.54 -11.36 -2.59
CA ILE A 525 -9.04 -11.19 -3.96
C ILE A 525 -10.38 -11.93 -4.14
N HIS A 526 -10.49 -13.12 -3.54
CA HIS A 526 -11.66 -13.98 -3.66
C HIS A 526 -12.76 -13.72 -2.61
N ARG A 527 -12.54 -12.82 -1.63
CA ARG A 527 -13.38 -12.73 -0.41
C ARG A 527 -14.87 -12.54 -0.69
N ASN A 528 -15.22 -11.68 -1.66
CA ASN A 528 -16.61 -11.34 -1.96
C ASN A 528 -17.40 -12.53 -2.56
N PHE A 529 -16.70 -13.58 -2.99
CA PHE A 529 -17.29 -14.80 -3.55
C PHE A 529 -17.08 -16.01 -2.64
N LEU A 530 -16.38 -15.87 -1.51
CA LEU A 530 -16.08 -16.97 -0.61
C LEU A 530 -17.36 -17.56 0.00
N GLY A 531 -18.24 -16.72 0.57
CA GLY A 531 -19.52 -17.18 1.12
C GLY A 531 -20.37 -17.94 0.09
N LEU A 532 -20.51 -17.35 -1.11
CA LEU A 532 -21.24 -17.97 -2.23
C LEU A 532 -20.62 -19.29 -2.71
N SER A 533 -19.30 -19.45 -2.57
CA SER A 533 -18.59 -20.64 -3.04
C SER A 533 -18.88 -21.91 -2.26
N PHE A 534 -19.44 -21.78 -1.05
CA PHE A 534 -19.83 -22.93 -0.25
C PHE A 534 -21.12 -23.60 -0.72
N THR A 535 -22.05 -22.82 -1.30
CA THR A 535 -23.39 -23.30 -1.70
C THR A 535 -23.58 -23.32 -3.22
N ASN A 536 -22.85 -22.49 -3.97
CA ASN A 536 -23.00 -22.36 -5.41
C ASN A 536 -21.75 -22.89 -6.16
N SER A 537 -21.96 -23.95 -6.94
CA SER A 537 -20.90 -24.62 -7.70
C SER A 537 -20.25 -23.74 -8.79
N ALA A 538 -20.92 -22.66 -9.24
CA ALA A 538 -20.36 -21.68 -10.17
C ALA A 538 -19.09 -21.00 -9.61
N PHE A 539 -18.98 -20.89 -8.29
CA PHE A 539 -17.84 -20.29 -7.60
C PHE A 539 -16.91 -21.33 -6.97
N SER A 540 -17.01 -22.61 -7.36
CA SER A 540 -16.19 -23.70 -6.80
C SER A 540 -14.68 -23.49 -6.92
N PHE A 541 -14.22 -22.76 -7.93
CA PHE A 541 -12.82 -22.35 -8.05
C PHE A 541 -12.38 -21.48 -6.86
N THR A 542 -13.21 -20.54 -6.43
CA THR A 542 -12.95 -19.70 -5.23
C THR A 542 -12.77 -20.56 -3.99
N ARG A 543 -13.71 -21.47 -3.71
CA ARG A 543 -13.62 -22.38 -2.57
C ARG A 543 -12.28 -23.14 -2.57
N ARG A 544 -11.95 -23.76 -3.70
CA ARG A 544 -10.71 -24.55 -3.85
C ARG A 544 -9.46 -23.70 -3.65
N THR A 545 -9.44 -22.50 -4.24
CA THR A 545 -8.32 -21.56 -4.14
C THR A 545 -8.12 -21.05 -2.72
N CYS A 546 -9.18 -20.60 -2.04
CA CYS A 546 -9.10 -20.12 -0.67
C CYS A 546 -8.69 -21.23 0.32
N LEU A 547 -9.16 -22.47 0.11
CA LEU A 547 -8.74 -23.62 0.92
C LEU A 547 -7.27 -23.95 0.73
N ALA A 548 -6.79 -24.01 -0.52
CA ALA A 548 -5.39 -24.24 -0.82
C ALA A 548 -4.50 -23.15 -0.20
N ALA A 549 -4.89 -21.88 -0.34
CA ALA A 549 -4.18 -20.76 0.25
C ALA A 549 -4.18 -20.82 1.79
N SER A 550 -5.30 -21.19 2.42
CA SER A 550 -5.40 -21.35 3.87
C SER A 550 -4.46 -22.44 4.39
N LYS A 551 -4.40 -23.59 3.71
CA LYS A 551 -3.46 -24.68 4.04
C LYS A 551 -2.00 -24.25 3.87
N THR A 552 -1.68 -23.47 2.84
CA THR A 552 -0.32 -22.90 2.67
C THR A 552 0.04 -21.96 3.82
N ILE A 553 -0.87 -21.07 4.23
CA ILE A 553 -0.63 -20.17 5.37
C ILE A 553 -0.32 -20.98 6.63
N LEU A 554 -1.16 -21.97 6.96
CA LEU A 554 -0.97 -22.77 8.17
C LEU A 554 0.29 -23.64 8.10
N LYS A 555 0.62 -24.20 6.93
CA LYS A 555 1.87 -24.94 6.75
C LYS A 555 3.09 -24.08 7.09
N GLU A 556 3.12 -22.84 6.62
CA GLU A 556 4.23 -21.91 6.89
C GLU A 556 4.18 -21.34 8.31
N ALA A 557 2.99 -21.07 8.87
CA ALA A 557 2.85 -20.53 10.23
C ALA A 557 3.21 -21.57 11.31
N LEU A 558 2.86 -22.84 11.09
CA LEU A 558 3.09 -23.95 12.01
C LEU A 558 4.45 -24.65 11.84
N SER A 559 5.23 -24.30 10.81
CA SER A 559 6.58 -24.82 10.66
C SER A 559 7.48 -24.35 11.82
N GLU A 560 8.53 -25.13 12.13
CA GLU A 560 9.49 -24.77 13.16
C GLU A 560 10.05 -23.37 12.91
N GLN A 561 9.87 -22.48 13.89
CA GLN A 561 10.39 -21.12 13.81
C GLN A 561 11.90 -21.12 13.99
N ASP A 562 12.58 -20.30 13.19
CA ASP A 562 13.91 -19.83 13.55
C ASP A 562 13.80 -19.03 14.85
N GLY A 563 14.34 -19.57 15.95
CA GLY A 563 14.26 -18.96 17.28
C GLY A 563 14.93 -17.59 17.38
N GLN A 564 15.64 -17.15 16.34
CA GLN A 564 16.27 -15.82 16.25
C GLN A 564 15.48 -14.82 15.38
N GLY A 565 14.44 -15.26 14.66
CA GLY A 565 13.66 -14.41 13.76
C GLY A 565 12.67 -13.50 14.48
N PRO A 566 12.26 -12.36 13.87
CA PRO A 566 11.27 -11.47 14.46
C PRO A 566 9.88 -12.12 14.48
N ILE A 567 9.14 -11.89 15.55
CA ILE A 567 7.72 -12.25 15.66
C ILE A 567 6.89 -11.19 14.95
N LEU A 568 6.36 -11.53 13.78
CA LEU A 568 5.55 -10.63 12.96
C LEU A 568 4.05 -10.89 13.18
N TRP A 569 3.29 -9.83 13.46
CA TRP A 569 1.85 -9.91 13.74
C TRP A 569 1.03 -10.54 12.60
N ILE A 570 1.49 -10.41 11.35
CA ILE A 570 0.82 -10.95 10.18
C ILE A 570 0.75 -12.48 10.18
N GLU A 571 1.71 -13.18 10.79
CA GLU A 571 1.70 -14.65 10.86
C GLU A 571 0.49 -15.10 11.67
N GLN A 572 0.26 -14.47 12.81
CA GLN A 572 -0.87 -14.72 13.69
C GLN A 572 -2.19 -14.30 13.02
N ALA A 573 -2.25 -13.10 12.46
CA ALA A 573 -3.47 -12.59 11.82
C ALA A 573 -3.92 -13.45 10.64
N PHE A 574 -2.98 -13.88 9.79
CA PHE A 574 -3.31 -14.67 8.60
C PHE A 574 -3.56 -16.13 8.97
N ALA A 575 -2.94 -16.68 10.02
CA ALA A 575 -3.30 -17.98 10.58
C ALA A 575 -4.75 -17.98 11.11
N VAL A 576 -5.18 -16.92 11.79
CA VAL A 576 -6.58 -16.74 12.21
C VAL A 576 -7.51 -16.73 10.99
N ALA A 577 -7.20 -15.93 9.96
CA ALA A 577 -8.01 -15.88 8.74
C ALA A 577 -8.11 -17.26 8.05
N ALA A 578 -7.01 -18.00 7.95
CA ALA A 578 -6.99 -19.36 7.42
C ALA A 578 -7.84 -20.32 8.26
N GLY A 579 -7.73 -20.25 9.60
CA GLY A 579 -8.54 -21.04 10.52
C GLY A 579 -10.05 -20.76 10.39
N ILE A 580 -10.44 -19.51 10.20
CA ILE A 580 -11.85 -19.13 9.94
C ILE A 580 -12.33 -19.79 8.65
N ILE A 581 -11.57 -19.70 7.57
CA ILE A 581 -11.97 -20.26 6.25
C ILE A 581 -12.11 -21.77 6.31
N LEU A 582 -11.17 -22.46 6.97
CA LEU A 582 -11.26 -23.91 7.17
C LEU A 582 -12.46 -24.28 8.04
N SER A 583 -12.76 -23.50 9.08
CA SER A 583 -13.95 -23.72 9.92
C SER A 583 -15.24 -23.54 9.12
N LEU A 584 -15.35 -22.46 8.33
CA LEU A 584 -16.47 -22.22 7.43
C LEU A 584 -16.66 -23.38 6.45
N ASP A 585 -15.58 -23.88 5.87
CA ASP A 585 -15.66 -25.03 4.97
C ASP A 585 -16.16 -26.30 5.67
N THR A 586 -15.75 -26.54 6.90
CA THR A 586 -16.21 -27.68 7.72
C THR A 586 -17.72 -27.65 7.99
N PHE A 587 -18.32 -26.46 8.18
CA PHE A 587 -19.80 -26.34 8.30
C PHE A 587 -20.55 -26.80 7.05
N HIS A 588 -19.88 -26.82 5.89
CA HIS A 588 -20.43 -27.23 4.60
C HIS A 588 -19.93 -28.62 4.16
N ARG A 589 -19.45 -29.46 5.09
CA ARG A 589 -19.01 -30.84 4.83
C ARG A 589 -19.68 -31.84 5.75
N SER A 590 -19.75 -33.08 5.28
CA SER A 590 -20.20 -34.21 6.10
C SER A 590 -19.05 -34.76 6.96
N THR A 591 -19.38 -35.28 8.15
CA THR A 591 -18.39 -35.81 9.11
C THR A 591 -17.61 -37.03 8.59
N GLY A 592 -18.08 -37.66 7.51
CA GLY A 592 -17.41 -38.80 6.87
C GLY A 592 -16.39 -38.39 5.80
N GLU A 593 -16.31 -37.11 5.43
CA GLU A 593 -15.32 -36.62 4.46
C GLU A 593 -13.94 -36.47 5.11
N LYS A 594 -12.88 -36.85 4.39
CA LYS A 594 -11.50 -36.72 4.87
C LYS A 594 -11.14 -35.27 5.20
N GLU A 595 -11.62 -34.34 4.39
CA GLU A 595 -11.39 -32.90 4.55
C GLU A 595 -12.04 -32.35 5.82
N PHE A 596 -13.14 -32.94 6.30
CA PHE A 596 -13.77 -32.53 7.56
C PHE A 596 -12.80 -32.74 8.73
N GLU A 597 -12.21 -33.93 8.82
CA GLU A 597 -11.23 -34.27 9.87
C GLU A 597 -9.94 -33.46 9.72
N GLU A 598 -9.43 -33.33 8.49
CA GLU A 598 -8.22 -32.56 8.19
C GLU A 598 -8.37 -31.08 8.61
N HIS A 599 -9.47 -30.43 8.23
CA HIS A 599 -9.70 -29.02 8.52
C HIS A 599 -9.93 -28.79 10.01
N THR A 600 -10.69 -29.67 10.67
CA THR A 600 -10.91 -29.61 12.13
C THR A 600 -9.58 -29.71 12.88
N ARG A 601 -8.69 -30.62 12.47
CA ARG A 601 -7.35 -30.78 13.04
C ARG A 601 -6.49 -29.54 12.83
N LEU A 602 -6.44 -29.01 11.60
CA LEU A 602 -5.67 -27.80 11.29
C LEU A 602 -6.12 -26.59 12.12
N VAL A 603 -7.43 -26.44 12.36
CA VAL A 603 -7.95 -25.39 13.24
C VAL A 603 -7.51 -25.61 14.70
N ALA A 604 -7.52 -26.85 15.20
CA ALA A 604 -7.03 -27.16 16.55
C ALA A 604 -5.53 -26.89 16.71
N ASP A 605 -4.72 -27.24 15.70
CA ASP A 605 -3.29 -26.96 15.65
C ASP A 605 -3.05 -25.43 15.61
N THR A 606 -3.88 -24.70 14.87
CA THR A 606 -3.84 -23.22 14.82
C THR A 606 -4.14 -22.59 16.18
N ILE A 607 -5.16 -23.08 16.89
CA ILE A 607 -5.47 -22.61 18.25
C ILE A 607 -4.27 -22.85 19.19
N SER A 608 -3.66 -24.03 19.10
CA SER A 608 -2.49 -24.39 19.92
C SER A 608 -1.28 -23.51 19.61
N TYR A 609 -1.07 -23.17 18.34
CA TYR A 609 -0.05 -22.22 17.90
C TYR A 609 -0.30 -20.80 18.44
N LEU A 610 -1.52 -20.28 18.31
CA LEU A 610 -1.84 -18.92 18.75
C LEU A 610 -1.72 -18.74 20.27
N LYS A 611 -1.96 -19.79 21.07
CA LYS A 611 -1.76 -19.79 22.52
C LYS A 611 -0.30 -19.58 22.95
N GLN A 612 0.67 -19.65 22.04
CA GLN A 612 2.07 -19.36 22.34
C GLN A 612 2.37 -17.85 22.39
N PHE A 613 1.41 -17.00 22.00
CA PHE A 613 1.59 -15.55 21.89
C PHE A 613 0.70 -14.77 22.87
N ASP A 614 0.93 -14.96 24.17
CA ASP A 614 0.12 -14.36 25.25
C ASP A 614 0.03 -12.82 25.17
N ASN A 615 1.06 -12.18 24.63
CA ASN A 615 1.15 -10.72 24.53
C ASN A 615 0.50 -10.15 23.26
N SER A 616 -0.14 -10.98 22.45
CA SER A 616 -0.80 -10.55 21.22
C SER A 616 -2.33 -10.53 21.36
N LYS A 617 -2.90 -9.34 21.17
CA LYS A 617 -4.35 -9.16 21.06
C LYS A 617 -4.94 -9.83 19.82
N ILE A 618 -4.16 -10.03 18.76
CA ILE A 618 -4.61 -10.80 17.59
C ILE A 618 -4.73 -12.27 17.96
N ALA A 619 -3.70 -12.83 18.61
CA ALA A 619 -3.65 -14.24 18.93
C ALA A 619 -4.71 -14.63 19.96
N SER A 620 -4.83 -13.88 21.06
CA SER A 620 -5.86 -14.10 22.08
C SER A 620 -7.28 -14.06 21.49
N ARG A 621 -7.62 -13.03 20.72
CA ARG A 621 -8.91 -12.94 20.02
C ARG A 621 -9.11 -14.07 19.02
N GLY A 622 -8.04 -14.46 18.32
CA GLY A 622 -8.04 -15.59 17.39
C GLY A 622 -8.35 -16.92 18.08
N VAL A 623 -7.74 -17.18 19.25
CA VAL A 623 -8.01 -18.37 20.07
C VAL A 623 -9.47 -18.41 20.48
N GLU A 624 -10.00 -17.32 21.01
CA GLU A 624 -11.41 -17.23 21.42
C GLU A 624 -12.36 -17.48 20.25
N LEU A 625 -12.14 -16.81 19.11
CA LEU A 625 -12.98 -16.94 17.92
C LEU A 625 -12.93 -18.35 17.33
N LEU A 626 -11.75 -18.92 17.11
CA LEU A 626 -11.60 -20.25 16.53
C LEU A 626 -12.13 -21.34 17.47
N SER A 627 -11.93 -21.19 18.80
CA SER A 627 -12.50 -22.11 19.78
C SER A 627 -14.03 -22.06 19.76
N ALA A 628 -14.61 -20.86 19.66
CA ALA A 628 -16.06 -20.71 19.53
C ALA A 628 -16.61 -21.35 18.25
N LEU A 629 -15.91 -21.21 17.12
CA LEU A 629 -16.29 -21.88 15.86
C LEU A 629 -16.23 -23.42 15.98
N GLN A 630 -15.22 -23.96 16.65
CA GLN A 630 -15.12 -25.41 16.90
C GLN A 630 -16.23 -25.92 17.81
N GLU A 631 -16.62 -25.15 18.83
CA GLU A 631 -17.72 -25.54 19.71
C GLU A 631 -19.07 -25.55 19.00
N GLU A 632 -19.35 -24.54 18.16
CA GLU A 632 -20.54 -24.51 17.32
C GLU A 632 -20.61 -25.71 16.36
N LEU A 633 -19.48 -26.13 15.78
CA LEU A 633 -19.40 -27.35 14.97
C LEU A 633 -19.77 -28.61 15.78
N ARG A 634 -19.32 -28.70 17.04
CA ARG A 634 -19.60 -29.84 17.92
C ARG A 634 -21.05 -29.88 18.39
N GLU A 635 -21.63 -28.73 18.72
CA GLU A 635 -23.02 -28.62 19.14
C GLU A 635 -24.00 -28.83 17.97
N GLY A 636 -23.65 -28.35 16.77
CA GLY A 636 -24.40 -28.60 15.54
C GLY A 636 -24.39 -30.07 15.10
N GLY A 637 -23.31 -30.81 15.37
CA GLY A 637 -23.18 -32.24 15.03
C GLY A 637 -23.91 -33.21 15.98
N ASN A 638 -24.26 -32.79 17.20
CA ASN A 638 -24.75 -33.70 18.26
C ASN A 638 -26.26 -34.00 18.23
N VAL A 639 -27.01 -33.52 17.24
CA VAL A 639 -28.49 -33.69 17.20
C VAL A 639 -28.95 -34.93 16.41
N GLU A 640 -28.08 -35.67 15.73
CA GLU A 640 -28.51 -36.86 14.96
C GLU A 640 -28.69 -38.17 15.77
N VAL A 641 -28.38 -38.22 17.08
CA VAL A 641 -28.49 -39.49 17.84
C VAL A 641 -29.18 -39.32 19.21
N ARG A 642 -30.48 -39.04 19.19
CA ARG A 642 -31.39 -39.48 20.26
C ARG A 642 -32.64 -40.12 19.65
N LYS A 643 -32.48 -41.33 19.11
CA LYS A 643 -33.62 -42.24 18.91
C LYS A 643 -34.24 -42.52 20.29
N ARG A 644 -35.37 -41.90 20.59
CA ARG A 644 -36.29 -42.40 21.62
C ARG A 644 -36.79 -43.77 21.16
N PRO A 645 -36.78 -44.82 22.01
CA PRO A 645 -37.47 -46.06 21.68
C PRO A 645 -38.97 -45.78 21.79
N ARG A 646 -39.67 -45.73 20.66
CA ARG A 646 -41.14 -45.84 20.63
C ARG A 646 -41.51 -47.12 19.92
N ALA A 647 -42.36 -47.88 20.61
CA ALA A 647 -42.86 -49.19 20.23
C ALA A 647 -43.54 -49.17 18.85
N ALA A 648 -43.54 -50.35 18.25
CA ALA A 648 -44.09 -50.66 16.94
C ALA A 648 -45.52 -50.13 16.75
N GLU A 649 -45.79 -49.53 15.58
CA GLU A 649 -46.90 -49.90 14.70
C GLU A 649 -46.88 -49.09 13.39
N HIS A 650 -47.09 -49.86 12.32
CA HIS A 650 -47.49 -49.54 10.93
C HIS A 650 -46.80 -48.48 10.05
N SER A 651 -46.60 -48.96 8.82
CA SER A 651 -46.05 -48.36 7.61
C SER A 651 -46.79 -47.12 7.13
N ASP A 652 -46.04 -46.05 6.86
CA ASP A 652 -46.09 -45.38 5.56
C ASP A 652 -44.82 -44.55 5.30
N ALA A 653 -44.27 -44.72 4.10
CA ALA A 653 -43.02 -44.11 3.67
C ALA A 653 -43.26 -42.67 3.20
N THR A 654 -42.90 -41.69 4.02
CA THR A 654 -42.54 -40.35 3.55
C THR A 654 -41.29 -39.88 4.29
N SER A 655 -40.18 -39.75 3.56
CA SER A 655 -38.93 -39.24 4.08
C SER A 655 -39.06 -37.76 4.40
N SER A 656 -39.28 -37.41 5.66
CA SER A 656 -39.14 -36.03 6.14
C SER A 656 -37.70 -35.55 5.91
N PRO A 657 -37.45 -34.38 5.31
CA PRO A 657 -36.10 -33.89 5.12
C PRO A 657 -35.48 -33.64 6.50
N LYS A 658 -34.31 -34.23 6.74
CA LYS A 658 -33.47 -33.97 7.91
C LYS A 658 -33.21 -32.46 7.97
N ARG A 659 -33.82 -31.78 8.93
CA ARG A 659 -33.68 -30.33 9.11
C ARG A 659 -32.35 -30.09 9.81
N THR A 660 -31.26 -30.02 9.03
CA THR A 660 -29.94 -29.63 9.51
C THR A 660 -30.07 -28.23 10.12
N ARG A 661 -29.67 -28.07 11.38
CA ARG A 661 -29.74 -26.77 12.07
C ARG A 661 -28.71 -25.85 11.40
N LEU A 662 -29.20 -24.85 10.67
CA LEU A 662 -28.38 -23.79 10.07
C LEU A 662 -27.53 -23.10 11.14
N PHE A 663 -26.25 -22.89 10.85
CA PHE A 663 -25.38 -22.01 11.64
C PHE A 663 -25.96 -20.58 11.60
N ASN A 664 -26.36 -20.05 12.77
CA ASN A 664 -26.90 -18.70 12.89
C ASN A 664 -25.76 -17.72 13.15
N VAL A 665 -25.29 -17.11 12.07
CA VAL A 665 -24.14 -16.21 12.05
C VAL A 665 -24.37 -14.98 12.91
N ASP A 666 -25.53 -14.33 12.82
CA ASP A 666 -25.81 -13.07 13.52
C ASP A 666 -25.75 -13.26 15.04
N LYS A 667 -26.31 -14.37 15.52
CA LYS A 667 -26.25 -14.76 16.92
C LYS A 667 -24.81 -15.07 17.34
N PHE A 668 -24.07 -15.80 16.50
CA PHE A 668 -22.66 -16.12 16.77
C PHE A 668 -21.80 -14.85 16.88
N ILE A 669 -21.91 -13.94 15.91
CA ILE A 669 -21.18 -12.67 15.88
C ILE A 669 -21.53 -11.84 17.11
N THR A 670 -22.81 -11.72 17.46
CA THR A 670 -23.24 -10.96 18.64
C THR A 670 -22.62 -11.51 19.92
N ASN A 671 -22.67 -12.82 20.11
CA ASN A 671 -22.10 -13.48 21.28
C ASN A 671 -20.57 -13.32 21.36
N VAL A 672 -19.88 -13.52 20.23
CA VAL A 672 -18.42 -13.46 20.19
C VAL A 672 -17.91 -12.02 20.30
N SER A 673 -18.58 -11.05 19.66
CA SER A 673 -18.21 -9.63 19.72
C SER A 673 -18.24 -9.07 21.14
N GLN A 674 -19.22 -9.49 21.95
CA GLN A 674 -19.31 -9.11 23.36
C GLN A 674 -18.10 -9.62 24.16
N ASN A 675 -17.62 -10.82 23.86
CA ASN A 675 -16.48 -11.43 24.54
C ASN A 675 -15.14 -10.82 24.12
N LEU A 676 -14.98 -10.48 22.83
CA LEU A 676 -13.71 -9.99 22.26
C LEU A 676 -13.35 -8.53 22.61
N GLN A 677 -14.20 -7.83 23.40
CA GLN A 677 -14.04 -6.42 23.79
C GLN A 677 -13.74 -5.51 22.59
N VAL A 678 -14.45 -5.71 21.47
CA VAL A 678 -14.31 -4.85 20.29
C VAL A 678 -15.24 -3.66 20.47
N THR A 679 -14.69 -2.46 20.59
CA THR A 679 -15.49 -1.23 20.68
C THR A 679 -16.19 -0.99 19.36
N THR A 680 -17.51 -1.13 19.31
CA THR A 680 -18.30 -0.61 18.20
C THR A 680 -18.20 0.92 18.20
N PRO A 681 -18.24 1.57 17.01
CA PRO A 681 -18.38 3.02 16.96
C PRO A 681 -19.58 3.40 17.82
N ALA A 682 -19.40 4.39 18.71
CA ALA A 682 -20.43 4.80 19.65
C ALA A 682 -21.69 5.23 18.87
N THR A 683 -22.63 4.30 18.71
CA THR A 683 -24.00 4.62 18.36
C THR A 683 -24.56 5.25 19.62
N THR A 684 -25.05 6.48 19.50
CA THR A 684 -25.67 7.22 20.60
C THR A 684 -26.61 6.26 21.33
N PRO A 685 -26.46 6.04 22.65
CA PRO A 685 -27.39 5.17 23.35
C PRO A 685 -28.76 5.82 23.23
N THR A 686 -29.68 5.18 22.52
CA THR A 686 -31.10 5.48 22.62
C THR A 686 -31.44 5.31 24.10
N SER A 687 -31.52 6.43 24.83
CA SER A 687 -32.09 6.44 26.16
C SER A 687 -33.47 5.81 26.06
N GLU A 688 -33.74 4.84 26.94
CA GLU A 688 -35.09 4.35 27.19
C GLU A 688 -35.96 5.56 27.54
N VAL A 689 -36.72 6.06 26.57
CA VAL A 689 -37.78 7.03 26.82
C VAL A 689 -38.99 6.23 27.28
N PRO A 690 -39.60 6.57 28.43
CA PRO A 690 -40.78 5.85 28.93
C PRO A 690 -41.93 5.93 27.91
N GLU A 691 -42.70 4.85 27.82
CA GLU A 691 -43.96 4.77 27.10
C GLU A 691 -44.91 5.92 27.53
N SER A 692 -45.00 6.96 26.71
CA SER A 692 -46.26 7.53 26.22
C SER A 692 -45.96 8.81 25.44
N VAL A 693 -46.20 8.80 24.13
CA VAL A 693 -47.04 9.74 23.36
C VAL A 693 -46.86 9.32 21.91
N ALA A 694 -47.99 9.03 21.27
CA ALA A 694 -48.09 8.44 19.96
C ALA A 694 -47.39 9.26 18.85
N ASP A 695 -46.75 8.49 17.97
CA ASP A 695 -46.68 8.67 16.52
C ASP A 695 -46.37 10.06 15.97
N LEU A 696 -45.11 10.22 15.56
CA LEU A 696 -44.70 10.67 14.22
C LEU A 696 -43.23 10.29 14.04
N SER A 697 -43.01 9.01 13.75
CA SER A 697 -41.69 8.39 13.76
C SER A 697 -40.80 8.84 12.60
N TRP A 698 -39.51 9.00 12.91
CA TRP A 698 -38.36 9.08 12.01
C TRP A 698 -38.38 8.08 10.84
N ASN A 699 -39.14 6.98 10.95
CA ASN A 699 -39.34 6.01 9.88
C ASN A 699 -40.08 6.60 8.67
N SER A 700 -40.89 7.65 8.86
CA SER A 700 -41.51 8.37 7.74
C SER A 700 -40.49 9.19 6.94
N PHE A 701 -39.41 9.67 7.58
CA PHE A 701 -38.34 10.42 6.92
C PHE A 701 -37.33 9.51 6.21
N ALA A 702 -37.05 8.33 6.77
CA ALA A 702 -36.18 7.33 6.14
C ALA A 702 -36.70 6.83 4.78
N ASN A 703 -38.02 6.83 4.58
CA ASN A 703 -38.67 6.45 3.32
C ASN A 703 -38.57 7.53 2.22
N PHE A 704 -38.08 8.74 2.52
CA PHE A 704 -37.84 9.80 1.53
C PHE A 704 -36.40 9.87 1.03
N LEU A 705 -35.50 9.04 1.56
CA LEU A 705 -34.11 9.00 1.12
C LEU A 705 -33.94 7.99 -0.03
N PRO A 706 -33.27 8.37 -1.13
CA PRO A 706 -33.02 7.44 -2.22
C PRO A 706 -32.19 6.23 -1.71
N PRO A 707 -32.42 5.03 -2.26
CA PRO A 707 -31.92 3.74 -1.74
C PRO A 707 -30.39 3.55 -1.78
N GLN A 708 -29.62 4.61 -2.03
CA GLN A 708 -28.15 4.60 -2.11
C GLN A 708 -27.47 5.25 -0.90
N THR A 709 -28.20 5.56 0.17
CA THR A 709 -27.63 6.20 1.36
C THR A 709 -27.45 5.19 2.50
N GLY A 710 -26.50 4.28 2.35
CA GLY A 710 -26.02 3.43 3.45
C GLY A 710 -24.94 4.14 4.27
N PHE A 711 -25.28 4.62 5.46
CA PHE A 711 -24.31 5.01 6.49
C PHE A 711 -24.14 3.85 7.49
N GLY A 712 -22.92 3.33 7.63
CA GLY A 712 -22.54 2.44 8.74
C GLY A 712 -21.69 1.26 8.32
N GLY A 713 -20.41 1.25 8.71
CA GLY A 713 -19.42 0.20 8.44
C GLY A 713 -19.57 -1.06 9.28
N GLN A 714 -20.77 -1.65 9.35
CA GLN A 714 -21.02 -2.93 9.99
C GLN A 714 -21.04 -4.13 9.02
N ASN A 715 -20.83 -3.87 7.72
CA ASN A 715 -21.11 -4.87 6.67
C ASN A 715 -19.98 -5.87 6.35
N VAL A 716 -18.84 -5.85 7.06
CA VAL A 716 -17.69 -6.70 6.68
C VAL A 716 -17.95 -8.20 6.92
N PHE A 717 -18.79 -8.53 7.90
CA PHE A 717 -19.26 -9.90 8.12
C PHE A 717 -20.65 -10.16 7.54
N ASP A 718 -21.51 -9.13 7.50
CA ASP A 718 -22.86 -9.27 6.95
C ASP A 718 -22.81 -9.64 5.46
N GLU A 719 -21.97 -9.01 4.62
CA GLU A 719 -21.91 -9.40 3.20
C GLU A 719 -21.28 -10.79 2.96
N LEU A 720 -20.47 -11.29 3.89
CA LEU A 720 -19.82 -12.60 3.75
C LEU A 720 -20.77 -13.75 4.09
N LEU A 721 -21.86 -13.48 4.81
CA LEU A 721 -22.71 -14.47 5.46
C LEU A 721 -24.22 -14.17 5.40
N SER A 722 -24.65 -13.05 4.83
CA SER A 722 -26.06 -12.69 4.62
C SER A 722 -26.63 -13.40 3.39
N PHE A 723 -26.67 -14.72 3.40
CA PHE A 723 -27.53 -15.47 2.48
C PHE A 723 -28.32 -16.50 3.30
N GLN A 724 -29.59 -16.16 3.53
CA GLN A 724 -30.59 -17.09 4.07
C GLN A 724 -30.65 -18.34 3.19
N PHE A 725 -30.61 -19.53 3.81
CA PHE A 725 -30.63 -20.82 3.13
C PHE A 725 -32.01 -21.20 2.60
#